data_AF-A0A969RXP3-F1
#
_entry.id   AF-A0A969RXP3-F1
#
_cell.length_a   1.000
_cell.length_b   1.000
_cell.length_c   1.000
_cell.angle_alpha   90.00
_cell.angle_beta   90.00
_cell.angle_gamma   90.00
#
_symmetry.space_group_name_H-M   'P 1'
#
loop_
_entity.id
_entity.type
_entity.pdbx_description
1 polymer ?
#
loop_
_entity_poly.entity_id
_entity_poly.type
_entity_poly.pdbx_seq_one_letter_code
_entity_poly.pdbx_strand_id
1 'polypeptide(L)'
;MPPTFPDIAPYWAKSCILALADRQLVRGFPDGSFRPDAPLTRAQFAALTYAAFPKAVPVRTAVYFPDVPRLHWAYSAVTWGYERGLFSGYPEGYFKPDLRIPRIQVLGVLVTALRLATPPDPNKTLNLYFDDAAEIPNWVRWAIAAAVLDNRIVNYPDVRKFRPIANTTRGELAALLCLALGIADVVPRPYSTWNLGIYDIQDAIPGKRFAVQVPFERWKGCARLIQDIQVILRDFRLYTGPIDGRYNSQTEQSLTAFCDFYGLNAMKVGVFDPDFAWALTHADAVDFALARSQERPALYSAYLAQQTGFDAHKLAFLDRGIDQSAYKADIPQFPSRLTQKPDGINVISFSSANLTFDLYPARGEQPAIGALDWLHSDIQQACIGVGNFVDGMIRTAWLGKNPLQPAQLWSTTKILPLLQVVCRANANNPNALLKDCLVRPAGSPGGYGFYNLAVDLVSYGEAIATSNAIAALFKQFSQPGELQNWVQSITGNYTSEFQGRYGEPPLIPNPDLWSQPLQRVLLNSAYANHAGNNALSTYDLARFISLVGWHNHLFPGAQLPDIQWHSLETVVRALGTDSARYIDVAIEQLGLTAAIESPVILSKLGFGRSDMRDRTELAYVAFVQFLDKRPQTKGQPAVLHTLNMALLAANANGDAHEEARQLDARMAAEVTEIIRRYMMRELA
;
A
#
# COMPACT_ATOMS: atom_id res chain seq x y z
N MET A 1 6.17 22.72 20.69
CA MET A 1 5.83 21.89 21.87
C MET A 1 4.52 21.17 21.57
N PRO A 2 4.37 19.89 21.94
CA PRO A 2 3.08 19.22 21.80
C PRO A 2 2.00 19.97 22.60
N PRO A 3 0.77 20.07 22.08
CA PRO A 3 -0.32 20.73 22.80
C PRO A 3 -0.56 20.01 24.13
N THR A 4 -0.53 20.77 25.23
CA THR A 4 -0.82 20.26 26.57
C THR A 4 -2.13 20.88 27.05
N PHE A 5 -3.12 20.04 27.35
CA PHE A 5 -4.41 20.46 27.89
C PHE A 5 -4.41 20.17 29.41
N PRO A 6 -4.62 21.15 30.30
CA PRO A 6 -4.59 20.92 31.75
C PRO A 6 -5.74 20.02 32.25
N ASP A 7 -6.88 20.04 31.58
CA ASP A 7 -8.14 19.41 31.99
C ASP A 7 -8.30 17.95 31.53
N ILE A 8 -7.24 17.33 30.99
CA ILE A 8 -7.23 15.92 30.58
C ILE A 8 -6.34 15.04 31.48
N ALA A 9 -5.91 15.56 32.63
CA ALA A 9 -5.08 14.84 33.60
C ALA A 9 -5.75 14.84 35.00
N PRO A 10 -6.27 13.71 35.49
CA PRO A 10 -6.39 12.38 34.85
C PRO A 10 -7.67 12.23 34.01
N TYR A 11 -7.55 11.90 32.72
CA TYR A 11 -8.70 11.55 31.85
C TYR A 11 -8.43 10.28 31.03
N TRP A 12 -9.43 9.40 30.89
CA TRP A 12 -9.27 8.07 30.31
C TRP A 12 -8.87 8.10 28.82
N ALA A 13 -9.37 9.08 28.06
CA ALA A 13 -9.07 9.25 26.63
C ALA A 13 -7.89 10.21 26.37
N LYS A 14 -7.06 10.53 27.38
CA LYS A 14 -5.95 11.48 27.27
C LYS A 14 -5.03 11.18 26.08
N SER A 15 -4.60 9.93 25.93
CA SER A 15 -3.69 9.52 24.86
C SER A 15 -4.30 9.74 23.47
N CYS A 16 -5.60 9.45 23.32
CA CYS A 16 -6.32 9.70 22.07
C CYS A 16 -6.38 11.21 21.74
N ILE A 17 -6.70 12.03 22.74
CA ILE A 17 -6.79 13.48 22.58
C ILE A 17 -5.46 14.07 22.11
N LEU A 18 -4.34 13.66 22.72
CA LEU A 18 -3.00 14.12 22.34
C LEU A 18 -2.63 13.62 20.93
N ALA A 19 -2.86 12.35 20.62
CA ALA A 19 -2.55 11.77 19.32
C ALA A 19 -3.32 12.44 18.16
N LEU A 20 -4.57 12.84 18.38
CA LEU A 20 -5.36 13.58 17.40
C LEU A 20 -4.95 15.06 17.31
N ALA A 21 -4.51 15.66 18.42
CA ALA A 21 -4.04 17.04 18.44
C ALA A 21 -2.70 17.18 17.69
N ASP A 22 -1.79 16.21 17.84
CA ASP A 22 -0.54 16.13 17.08
C ASP A 22 -0.79 15.99 15.57
N ARG A 23 -1.87 15.30 15.19
CA ARG A 23 -2.36 15.20 13.79
C ARG A 23 -3.18 16.41 13.34
N GLN A 24 -3.30 17.44 14.18
CA GLN A 24 -4.08 18.66 13.94
C GLN A 24 -5.58 18.41 13.66
N LEU A 25 -6.11 17.25 14.05
CA LEU A 25 -7.52 16.89 13.87
C LEU A 25 -8.40 17.48 14.96
N VAL A 26 -7.89 17.60 16.18
CA VAL A 26 -8.60 18.25 17.30
C VAL A 26 -7.79 19.42 17.84
N ARG A 27 -8.48 20.41 18.41
CA ARG A 27 -7.87 21.59 19.03
C ARG A 27 -8.57 21.92 20.34
N GLY A 28 -7.83 22.51 21.28
CA GLY A 28 -8.37 23.08 22.50
C GLY A 28 -9.02 24.43 22.28
N PHE A 29 -9.56 24.99 23.35
CA PHE A 29 -10.17 26.31 23.39
C PHE A 29 -9.10 27.39 23.63
N PRO A 30 -9.43 28.68 23.38
CA PRO A 30 -8.49 29.79 23.62
C PRO A 30 -7.98 29.91 25.06
N ASP A 31 -8.71 29.34 26.03
CA ASP A 31 -8.32 29.27 27.45
C ASP A 31 -7.34 28.13 27.78
N GLY A 32 -6.91 27.35 26.77
CA GLY A 32 -6.01 26.21 26.92
C GLY A 32 -6.67 24.89 27.32
N SER A 33 -7.99 24.86 27.57
CA SER A 33 -8.73 23.64 27.91
C SER A 33 -9.08 22.81 26.68
N PHE A 34 -9.28 21.50 26.84
CA PHE A 34 -9.86 20.64 25.80
C PHE A 34 -11.37 20.44 25.95
N ARG A 35 -11.87 20.50 27.19
CA ARG A 35 -13.26 20.22 27.65
C ARG A 35 -13.73 18.83 27.21
N PRO A 36 -13.09 17.74 27.69
CA PRO A 36 -13.36 16.40 27.18
C PRO A 36 -14.81 15.93 27.42
N ASP A 37 -15.45 16.35 28.50
CA ASP A 37 -16.84 15.95 28.82
C ASP A 37 -17.90 16.84 28.16
N ALA A 38 -17.51 17.88 27.42
CA ALA A 38 -18.46 18.72 26.73
C ALA A 38 -19.12 17.97 25.56
N PRO A 39 -20.45 18.03 25.41
CA PRO A 39 -21.15 17.34 24.34
C PRO A 39 -20.90 18.00 22.98
N LEU A 40 -20.79 17.20 21.93
CA LEU A 40 -20.56 17.66 20.57
C LEU A 40 -21.85 17.99 19.83
N THR A 41 -21.77 18.98 18.95
CA THR A 41 -22.83 19.28 17.98
C THR A 41 -22.64 18.49 16.68
N ARG A 42 -23.72 18.31 15.92
CA ARG A 42 -23.66 17.68 14.58
C ARG A 42 -22.71 18.41 13.64
N ALA A 43 -22.67 19.74 13.67
CA ALA A 43 -21.75 20.53 12.85
C ALA A 43 -20.27 20.31 13.22
N GLN A 44 -19.95 20.23 14.51
CA GLN A 44 -18.59 19.92 14.96
C GLN A 44 -18.15 18.53 14.53
N PHE A 45 -19.04 17.55 14.65
CA PHE A 45 -18.73 16.20 14.18
C PHE A 45 -18.53 16.17 12.66
N ALA A 46 -19.39 16.83 11.87
CA ALA A 46 -19.21 16.93 10.42
C ALA A 46 -17.85 17.52 10.01
N ALA A 47 -17.41 18.58 10.68
CA ALA A 47 -16.09 19.18 10.43
C ALA A 47 -14.93 18.22 10.78
N LEU A 48 -15.05 17.46 11.86
CA LEU A 48 -14.06 16.46 12.24
C LEU A 48 -14.03 15.29 11.24
N THR A 49 -15.18 14.79 10.81
CA THR A 49 -15.27 13.74 9.79
C THR A 49 -14.69 14.20 8.46
N TYR A 50 -14.95 15.46 8.05
CA TYR A 50 -14.37 16.08 6.86
C TYR A 50 -12.84 16.07 6.89
N ALA A 51 -12.25 16.44 8.03
CA ALA A 51 -10.80 16.45 8.20
C ALA A 51 -10.20 15.03 8.32
N ALA A 52 -10.90 14.11 8.99
CA ALA A 52 -10.42 12.76 9.26
C ALA A 52 -10.49 11.81 8.05
N PHE A 53 -11.46 11.99 7.14
CA PHE A 53 -11.69 11.08 6.02
C PHE A 53 -11.65 11.78 4.65
N PRO A 54 -10.60 12.54 4.31
CA PRO A 54 -10.59 13.39 3.10
C PRO A 54 -10.70 12.58 1.79
N LYS A 55 -10.40 11.28 1.83
CA LYS A 55 -10.47 10.35 0.70
C LYS A 55 -11.86 9.72 0.47
N ALA A 56 -12.86 10.02 1.29
CA ALA A 56 -14.21 9.47 1.08
C ALA A 56 -14.80 9.94 -0.27
N VAL A 57 -15.38 9.01 -1.02
CA VAL A 57 -15.86 9.22 -2.39
C VAL A 57 -17.33 9.64 -2.39
N PRO A 58 -17.73 10.67 -3.18
CA PRO A 58 -19.13 11.05 -3.35
C PRO A 58 -19.99 9.89 -3.88
N VAL A 59 -21.20 9.75 -3.33
CA VAL A 59 -22.21 8.75 -3.72
C VAL A 59 -23.54 9.39 -4.13
N ARG A 60 -23.70 10.70 -3.90
CA ARG A 60 -24.88 11.49 -4.28
C ARG A 60 -24.53 12.96 -4.44
N THR A 61 -25.41 13.71 -5.09
CA THR A 61 -25.30 15.16 -5.25
C THR A 61 -25.65 15.89 -3.95
N ALA A 62 -25.08 17.08 -3.77
CA ALA A 62 -25.39 17.94 -2.63
C ALA A 62 -26.86 18.40 -2.63
N VAL A 63 -27.41 18.58 -1.43
CA VAL A 63 -28.69 19.28 -1.20
C VAL A 63 -28.46 20.54 -0.38
N TYR A 64 -29.40 21.47 -0.48
CA TYR A 64 -29.40 22.67 0.34
C TYR A 64 -30.10 22.40 1.68
N PHE A 65 -29.45 22.75 2.78
CA PHE A 65 -30.03 22.77 4.12
C PHE A 65 -30.28 24.22 4.54
N PRO A 66 -31.54 24.64 4.80
CA PRO A 66 -31.85 26.04 5.14
C PRO A 66 -31.13 26.56 6.38
N ASP A 67 -30.89 25.69 7.37
CA ASP A 67 -30.19 26.00 8.62
C ASP A 67 -28.66 25.90 8.53
N VAL A 68 -28.11 25.61 7.34
CA VAL A 68 -26.67 25.65 7.07
C VAL A 68 -26.44 26.49 5.80
N PRO A 69 -26.58 27.82 5.86
CA PRO A 69 -26.33 28.69 4.70
C PRO A 69 -24.86 28.65 4.28
N ARG A 70 -24.56 29.11 3.04
CA ARG A 70 -23.19 29.09 2.47
C ARG A 70 -22.11 29.76 3.33
N LEU A 71 -22.49 30.76 4.12
CA LEU A 71 -21.58 31.47 5.04
C LEU A 71 -21.43 30.79 6.40
N HIS A 72 -22.19 29.72 6.68
CA HIS A 72 -22.06 28.95 7.90
C HIS A 72 -20.71 28.22 7.90
N TRP A 73 -19.97 28.28 9.01
CA TRP A 73 -18.61 27.72 9.11
C TRP A 73 -18.54 26.22 8.79
N ALA A 74 -19.60 25.47 9.08
CA ALA A 74 -19.70 24.04 8.79
C ALA A 74 -20.24 23.71 7.39
N TYR A 75 -20.59 24.71 6.56
CA TYR A 75 -21.23 24.49 5.27
C TYR A 75 -20.48 23.47 4.40
N SER A 76 -19.18 23.71 4.17
CA SER A 76 -18.36 22.81 3.35
C SER A 76 -18.32 21.39 3.89
N ALA A 77 -18.20 21.23 5.21
CA ALA A 77 -18.14 19.92 5.84
C ALA A 77 -19.49 19.17 5.78
N VAL A 78 -20.60 19.88 6.00
CA VAL A 78 -21.96 19.33 5.92
C VAL A 78 -22.28 18.92 4.48
N THR A 79 -22.01 19.78 3.51
CA THR A 79 -22.22 19.48 2.09
C THR A 79 -21.37 18.29 1.66
N TRP A 80 -20.07 18.31 1.97
CA TRP A 80 -19.16 17.21 1.66
C TRP A 80 -19.60 15.88 2.29
N GLY A 81 -19.99 15.91 3.57
CA GLY A 81 -20.45 14.75 4.30
C GLY A 81 -21.78 14.22 3.79
N TYR A 82 -22.66 15.10 3.33
CA TYR A 82 -23.90 14.71 2.67
C TYR A 82 -23.59 13.98 1.35
N GLU A 83 -22.80 14.57 0.46
CA GLU A 83 -22.45 13.97 -0.85
C GLU A 83 -21.86 12.56 -0.72
N ARG A 84 -21.14 12.28 0.36
CA ARG A 84 -20.49 10.99 0.66
C ARG A 84 -21.37 9.99 1.40
N GLY A 85 -22.64 10.32 1.62
CA GLY A 85 -23.57 9.45 2.33
C GLY A 85 -23.30 9.34 3.83
N LEU A 86 -22.39 10.16 4.38
CA LEU A 86 -21.97 10.13 5.77
C LEU A 86 -22.99 10.82 6.69
N PHE A 87 -23.63 11.88 6.19
CA PHE A 87 -24.63 12.64 6.94
C PHE A 87 -25.92 12.76 6.16
N SER A 88 -27.06 12.71 6.85
CA SER A 88 -28.37 13.01 6.26
C SER A 88 -29.08 14.12 7.04
N GLY A 89 -29.98 14.82 6.36
CA GLY A 89 -30.91 15.76 6.99
C GLY A 89 -32.02 15.03 7.75
N TYR A 90 -32.72 15.77 8.60
CA TYR A 90 -33.95 15.33 9.22
C TYR A 90 -35.12 15.39 8.22
N PRO A 91 -36.23 14.66 8.45
CA PRO A 91 -37.37 14.62 7.53
C PRO A 91 -37.93 15.99 7.14
N GLU A 92 -37.74 17.01 7.98
CA GLU A 92 -38.20 18.37 7.73
C GLU A 92 -37.28 19.17 6.78
N GLY A 93 -36.20 18.58 6.24
CA GLY A 93 -35.27 19.22 5.32
C GLY A 93 -34.15 20.03 5.98
N TYR A 94 -33.98 19.91 7.30
CA TYR A 94 -32.96 20.62 8.09
C TYR A 94 -31.80 19.70 8.50
N PHE A 95 -30.59 20.26 8.63
CA PHE A 95 -29.43 19.50 9.11
C PHE A 95 -29.36 19.44 10.65
N LYS A 96 -29.88 20.46 11.32
CA LYS A 96 -29.82 20.75 12.76
C LYS A 96 -28.37 20.83 13.28
N PRO A 97 -27.57 21.83 12.83
CA PRO A 97 -26.13 21.88 13.09
C PRO A 97 -25.76 21.94 14.58
N ASP A 98 -26.55 22.66 15.39
CA ASP A 98 -26.30 22.87 16.81
C ASP A 98 -26.87 21.76 17.71
N LEU A 99 -27.64 20.83 17.13
CA LEU A 99 -28.17 19.72 17.89
C LEU A 99 -27.02 18.83 18.38
N ARG A 100 -27.09 18.45 19.66
CA ARG A 100 -26.12 17.52 20.24
C ARG A 100 -26.24 16.18 19.55
N ILE A 101 -25.11 15.59 19.20
CA ILE A 101 -25.08 14.38 18.39
C ILE A 101 -25.09 13.13 19.30
N PRO A 102 -26.09 12.23 19.14
CA PRO A 102 -26.10 10.97 19.85
C PRO A 102 -25.01 10.02 19.37
N ARG A 103 -24.51 9.19 20.28
CA ARG A 103 -23.47 8.18 20.03
C ARG A 103 -23.79 7.24 18.87
N ILE A 104 -25.04 6.82 18.75
CA ILE A 104 -25.52 5.98 17.66
C ILE A 104 -25.28 6.61 16.28
N GLN A 105 -25.44 7.93 16.16
CA GLN A 105 -25.23 8.63 14.89
C GLN A 105 -23.74 8.73 14.58
N VAL A 106 -22.90 9.06 15.57
CA VAL A 106 -21.44 9.10 15.41
C VAL A 106 -20.93 7.79 14.84
N LEU A 107 -21.30 6.66 15.45
CA LEU A 107 -20.85 5.36 14.99
C LEU A 107 -21.41 4.95 13.64
N GLY A 108 -22.68 5.26 13.34
CA GLY A 108 -23.24 5.04 12.00
C GLY A 108 -22.42 5.78 10.92
N VAL A 109 -22.02 7.02 11.18
CA VAL A 109 -21.16 7.80 10.27
C VAL A 109 -19.77 7.21 10.16
N LEU A 110 -19.10 6.91 11.28
CA LEU A 110 -17.74 6.37 11.27
C LEU A 110 -17.67 5.03 10.55
N VAL A 111 -18.61 4.12 10.81
CA VAL A 111 -18.67 2.80 10.15
C VAL A 111 -18.92 2.94 8.66
N THR A 112 -19.78 3.86 8.25
CA THR A 112 -20.03 4.16 6.84
C THR A 112 -18.78 4.74 6.17
N ALA A 113 -18.05 5.63 6.86
CA ALA A 113 -16.79 6.18 6.37
C ALA A 113 -15.71 5.09 6.21
N LEU A 114 -15.69 4.09 7.10
CA LEU A 114 -14.79 2.93 7.04
C LEU A 114 -15.23 1.85 6.05
N ARG A 115 -16.47 1.92 5.51
CA ARG A 115 -17.05 0.93 4.59
C ARG A 115 -17.01 -0.50 5.13
N LEU A 116 -17.29 -0.68 6.42
CA LEU A 116 -17.29 -2.01 7.03
C LEU A 116 -18.42 -2.88 6.46
N ALA A 117 -18.14 -4.17 6.30
CA ALA A 117 -19.11 -5.13 5.81
C ALA A 117 -20.21 -5.40 6.84
N THR A 118 -21.43 -5.65 6.35
CA THR A 118 -22.56 -6.04 7.22
C THR A 118 -22.34 -7.45 7.77
N PRO A 119 -22.38 -7.66 9.10
CA PRO A 119 -22.29 -8.99 9.68
C PRO A 119 -23.49 -9.86 9.30
N PRO A 120 -23.35 -11.19 9.22
CA PRO A 120 -24.45 -12.10 8.91
C PRO A 120 -25.63 -12.03 9.90
N ASP A 121 -25.33 -11.84 11.20
CA ASP A 121 -26.36 -11.71 12.24
C ASP A 121 -26.00 -10.56 13.23
N PRO A 122 -26.32 -9.31 12.86
CA PRO A 122 -26.04 -8.16 13.71
C PRO A 122 -26.73 -8.23 15.06
N ASN A 123 -27.94 -8.81 15.13
CA ASN A 123 -28.72 -8.85 16.35
C ASN A 123 -28.07 -9.73 17.39
N LYS A 124 -27.62 -10.91 16.97
CA LYS A 124 -26.89 -11.84 17.83
C LYS A 124 -25.59 -11.24 18.33
N THR A 125 -24.78 -10.64 17.45
CA THR A 125 -23.54 -9.97 17.87
C THR A 125 -23.81 -8.89 18.91
N LEU A 126 -24.80 -8.02 18.72
CA LEU A 126 -25.10 -6.97 19.68
C LEU A 126 -25.57 -7.52 21.03
N ASN A 127 -26.48 -8.51 21.02
CA ASN A 127 -26.97 -9.15 22.25
C ASN A 127 -25.86 -9.89 22.99
N LEU A 128 -24.84 -10.36 22.28
CA LEU A 128 -23.66 -10.98 22.89
C LEU A 128 -22.77 -9.98 23.59
N TYR A 129 -22.65 -8.73 23.13
CA TYR A 129 -21.66 -7.76 23.64
C TYR A 129 -22.24 -6.69 24.55
N PHE A 130 -23.53 -6.35 24.39
CA PHE A 130 -24.15 -5.23 25.10
C PHE A 130 -25.40 -5.65 25.88
N ASP A 131 -25.46 -5.23 27.14
CA ASP A 131 -26.58 -5.49 28.02
C ASP A 131 -27.80 -4.61 27.68
N ASP A 132 -27.56 -3.48 26.99
CA ASP A 132 -28.55 -2.54 26.48
C ASP A 132 -28.77 -2.68 24.96
N ALA A 133 -28.42 -3.84 24.37
CA ALA A 133 -28.57 -4.09 22.94
C ALA A 133 -30.00 -3.87 22.42
N ALA A 134 -31.02 -4.08 23.25
CA ALA A 134 -32.43 -3.84 22.88
C ALA A 134 -32.74 -2.37 22.57
N GLU A 135 -31.97 -1.42 23.11
CA GLU A 135 -32.15 0.01 22.88
C GLU A 135 -31.56 0.49 21.54
N ILE A 136 -30.79 -0.35 20.85
CA ILE A 136 -30.14 -0.02 19.58
C ILE A 136 -31.18 -0.12 18.43
N PRO A 137 -31.51 1.00 17.75
CA PRO A 137 -32.53 1.00 16.70
C PRO A 137 -32.15 0.17 15.47
N ASN A 138 -33.12 -0.52 14.85
CA ASN A 138 -32.88 -1.46 13.74
C ASN A 138 -32.03 -0.91 12.58
N TRP A 139 -32.21 0.37 12.20
CA TRP A 139 -31.54 0.96 11.04
C TRP A 139 -30.01 1.04 11.14
N VAL A 140 -29.44 0.93 12.35
CA VAL A 140 -28.00 1.06 12.60
C VAL A 140 -27.39 -0.16 13.28
N ARG A 141 -28.19 -1.18 13.63
CA ARG A 141 -27.70 -2.39 14.30
C ARG A 141 -26.58 -3.07 13.52
N TRP A 142 -26.70 -3.13 12.20
CA TRP A 142 -25.65 -3.65 11.31
C TRP A 142 -24.33 -2.91 11.49
N ALA A 143 -24.37 -1.58 11.58
CA ALA A 143 -23.17 -0.75 11.67
C ALA A 143 -22.49 -0.93 13.02
N ILE A 144 -23.27 -0.94 14.11
CA ILE A 144 -22.71 -1.16 15.45
C ILE A 144 -22.14 -2.57 15.57
N ALA A 145 -22.81 -3.59 15.03
CA ALA A 145 -22.29 -4.95 15.02
C ALA A 145 -21.01 -5.06 14.18
N ALA A 146 -20.95 -4.40 13.02
CA ALA A 146 -19.73 -4.33 12.20
C ALA A 146 -18.57 -3.71 12.98
N ALA A 147 -18.83 -2.60 13.69
CA ALA A 147 -17.83 -1.95 14.53
C ALA A 147 -17.37 -2.83 15.69
N VAL A 148 -18.24 -3.66 16.28
CA VAL A 148 -17.83 -4.65 17.29
C VAL A 148 -16.86 -5.65 16.69
N LEU A 149 -17.21 -6.25 15.54
CA LEU A 149 -16.38 -7.26 14.88
C LEU A 149 -15.06 -6.70 14.31
N ASP A 150 -15.01 -5.41 14.02
CA ASP A 150 -13.81 -4.71 13.53
C ASP A 150 -13.02 -4.02 14.66
N ASN A 151 -13.39 -4.25 15.93
CA ASN A 151 -12.73 -3.67 17.11
C ASN A 151 -12.71 -2.12 17.16
N ARG A 152 -13.80 -1.49 16.67
CA ARG A 152 -13.97 -0.02 16.59
C ARG A 152 -14.90 0.57 17.65
N ILE A 153 -15.20 -0.18 18.72
CA ILE A 153 -16.05 0.29 19.82
C ILE A 153 -15.23 0.52 21.09
N VAL A 154 -15.53 1.64 21.75
CA VAL A 154 -15.06 1.95 23.10
C VAL A 154 -16.20 2.44 23.97
N ASN A 155 -16.44 1.81 25.11
CA ASN A 155 -17.51 2.13 26.05
C ASN A 155 -16.92 2.42 27.43
N TYR A 156 -16.97 3.69 27.85
CA TYR A 156 -16.53 4.15 29.17
C TYR A 156 -17.75 4.55 30.03
N PRO A 157 -17.78 4.25 31.35
CA PRO A 157 -16.83 3.41 32.08
C PRO A 157 -17.13 1.91 31.97
N ASP A 158 -18.37 1.56 31.64
CA ASP A 158 -18.81 0.16 31.51
C ASP A 158 -18.79 -0.29 30.05
N VAL A 159 -17.95 -1.29 29.76
CA VAL A 159 -17.72 -1.83 28.42
C VAL A 159 -18.96 -2.51 27.82
N ARG A 160 -19.85 -3.05 28.67
CA ARG A 160 -21.07 -3.79 28.26
C ARG A 160 -22.28 -2.88 28.05
N LYS A 161 -22.15 -1.57 28.29
CA LYS A 161 -23.22 -0.60 28.07
C LYS A 161 -22.89 0.32 26.90
N PHE A 162 -23.63 0.16 25.81
CA PHE A 162 -23.43 0.94 24.59
C PHE A 162 -23.96 2.38 24.70
N ARG A 163 -25.07 2.60 25.41
CA ARG A 163 -25.73 3.90 25.64
C ARG A 163 -26.09 4.63 24.32
N PRO A 164 -26.97 4.04 23.48
CA PRO A 164 -27.17 4.49 22.10
C PRO A 164 -27.68 5.93 21.97
N ILE A 165 -28.54 6.36 22.89
CA ILE A 165 -29.19 7.67 22.88
C ILE A 165 -28.40 8.77 23.60
N ALA A 166 -27.31 8.43 24.29
CA ALA A 166 -26.48 9.41 24.98
C ALA A 166 -25.75 10.32 23.98
N ASN A 167 -25.66 11.61 24.31
CA ASN A 167 -24.89 12.56 23.51
C ASN A 167 -23.40 12.28 23.65
N THR A 168 -22.67 12.26 22.53
CA THR A 168 -21.23 12.00 22.52
C THR A 168 -20.45 13.19 23.04
N THR A 169 -19.52 12.94 23.96
CA THR A 169 -18.59 13.96 24.46
C THR A 169 -17.37 14.11 23.54
N ARG A 170 -16.61 15.21 23.70
CA ARG A 170 -15.36 15.43 22.95
C ARG A 170 -14.32 14.34 23.23
N GLY A 171 -14.22 13.87 24.47
CA GLY A 171 -13.30 12.80 24.89
C GLY A 171 -13.70 11.44 24.31
N GLU A 172 -15.00 11.10 24.34
CA GLU A 172 -15.51 9.89 23.70
C GLU A 172 -15.31 9.90 22.19
N LEU A 173 -15.58 11.02 21.52
CA LEU A 173 -15.33 11.13 20.08
C LEU A 173 -13.84 10.99 19.77
N ALA A 174 -12.94 11.56 20.58
CA ALA A 174 -11.50 11.41 20.39
C ALA A 174 -11.09 9.92 20.42
N ALA A 175 -11.61 9.15 21.38
CA ALA A 175 -11.34 7.73 21.44
C ALA A 175 -11.94 6.95 20.25
N LEU A 176 -13.19 7.25 19.87
CA LEU A 176 -13.83 6.64 18.69
C LEU A 176 -13.10 6.98 17.39
N LEU A 177 -12.59 8.21 17.23
CA LEU A 177 -11.79 8.61 16.07
C LEU A 177 -10.42 7.95 16.06
N CYS A 178 -9.75 7.80 17.21
CA CYS A 178 -8.52 7.02 17.27
C CYS A 178 -8.73 5.59 16.82
N LEU A 179 -9.80 4.93 17.29
CA LEU A 179 -10.16 3.60 16.80
C LEU A 179 -10.46 3.62 15.31
N ALA A 180 -11.28 4.56 14.82
CA ALA A 180 -11.61 4.62 13.40
C ALA A 180 -10.38 4.89 12.50
N LEU A 181 -9.41 5.66 12.98
CA LEU A 181 -8.18 5.98 12.26
C LEU A 181 -7.06 4.96 12.46
N GLY A 182 -7.30 3.86 13.22
CA GLY A 182 -6.31 2.83 13.48
C GLY A 182 -5.12 3.31 14.31
N ILE A 183 -5.31 4.32 15.17
CA ILE A 183 -4.27 4.79 16.08
C ILE A 183 -4.14 3.75 17.21
N ALA A 184 -3.03 3.01 17.22
CA ALA A 184 -2.78 1.92 18.17
C ALA A 184 -2.53 2.40 19.61
N ASP A 185 -2.81 1.53 20.59
CA ASP A 185 -2.45 1.63 22.02
C ASP A 185 -2.87 2.90 22.78
N VAL A 186 -3.76 3.71 22.21
CA VAL A 186 -4.27 4.94 22.84
C VAL A 186 -5.61 4.77 23.56
N VAL A 187 -6.32 3.66 23.32
CA VAL A 187 -7.58 3.33 24.00
C VAL A 187 -7.32 2.34 25.13
N PRO A 188 -7.74 2.63 26.37
CA PRO A 188 -7.58 1.67 27.47
C PRO A 188 -8.39 0.39 27.21
N ARG A 189 -7.71 -0.76 27.29
CA ARG A 189 -8.32 -2.10 27.09
C ARG A 189 -9.59 -2.35 27.92
N PRO A 190 -9.73 -1.90 29.18
CA PRO A 190 -10.96 -2.11 29.96
C PRO A 190 -12.22 -1.49 29.36
N TYR A 191 -12.07 -0.54 28.42
CA TYR A 191 -13.20 0.12 27.77
C TYR A 191 -13.39 -0.35 26.32
N SER A 192 -12.54 -1.23 25.81
CA SER A 192 -12.62 -1.75 24.45
C SER A 192 -13.41 -3.06 24.39
N THR A 193 -14.22 -3.24 23.36
CA THR A 193 -14.88 -4.53 23.10
C THR A 193 -13.92 -5.58 22.51
N TRP A 194 -12.70 -5.19 22.18
CA TRP A 194 -11.69 -6.08 21.64
C TRP A 194 -11.34 -7.18 22.65
N ASN A 195 -11.49 -8.44 22.24
CA ASN A 195 -11.20 -9.64 23.04
C ASN A 195 -12.02 -9.73 24.34
N LEU A 196 -13.22 -9.15 24.37
CA LEU A 196 -14.06 -9.11 25.58
C LEU A 196 -14.40 -10.51 26.12
N GLY A 197 -14.61 -11.48 25.24
CA GLY A 197 -14.86 -12.88 25.62
C GLY A 197 -13.67 -13.56 26.29
N ILE A 198 -12.43 -13.15 25.99
CA ILE A 198 -11.24 -13.62 26.71
C ILE A 198 -11.30 -13.15 28.17
N TYR A 199 -11.67 -11.89 28.41
CA TYR A 199 -11.76 -11.32 29.76
C TYR A 199 -12.93 -11.90 30.56
N ASP A 200 -14.10 -12.15 29.95
CA ASP A 200 -15.26 -12.76 30.62
C ASP A 200 -14.92 -14.10 31.30
N ILE A 201 -14.01 -14.87 30.68
CA ILE A 201 -13.57 -16.16 31.20
C ILE A 201 -12.48 -15.99 32.27
N GLN A 202 -11.67 -14.91 32.21
CA GLN A 202 -10.56 -14.63 33.13
C GLN A 202 -11.01 -13.95 34.45
N ASP A 203 -11.94 -12.99 34.40
CA ASP A 203 -12.41 -12.26 35.60
C ASP A 203 -13.31 -13.12 36.51
N ALA A 204 -13.68 -14.33 36.08
CA ALA A 204 -14.44 -15.29 36.88
C ALA A 204 -13.63 -15.92 38.04
N ILE A 205 -12.33 -15.57 38.22
CA ILE A 205 -11.44 -16.16 39.23
C ILE A 205 -10.61 -15.08 39.94
N PRO A 206 -10.98 -14.70 41.18
CA PRO A 206 -10.28 -13.65 41.93
C PRO A 206 -8.81 -14.01 42.20
N GLY A 207 -7.89 -13.07 41.92
CA GLY A 207 -6.50 -13.11 42.40
C GLY A 207 -5.45 -13.77 41.50
N LYS A 208 -5.81 -14.28 40.31
CA LYS A 208 -4.87 -14.91 39.37
C LYS A 208 -5.22 -14.61 37.91
N ARG A 209 -4.88 -13.42 37.43
CA ARG A 209 -5.19 -12.99 36.04
C ARG A 209 -4.53 -13.81 34.93
N PHE A 210 -3.60 -14.72 35.25
CA PHE A 210 -2.87 -15.52 34.25
C PHE A 210 -2.47 -16.91 34.77
N ALA A 211 -3.27 -17.57 35.62
CA ALA A 211 -2.87 -18.89 36.15
C ALA A 211 -4.01 -19.91 36.23
N VAL A 212 -5.11 -19.70 35.49
CA VAL A 212 -6.24 -20.64 35.49
C VAL A 212 -6.42 -21.25 34.10
N GLN A 213 -6.36 -22.57 34.08
CA GLN A 213 -6.75 -23.42 32.96
C GLN A 213 -8.26 -23.58 32.93
N VAL A 214 -8.90 -23.30 31.78
CA VAL A 214 -10.34 -23.44 31.61
C VAL A 214 -10.62 -24.67 30.74
N PRO A 215 -11.44 -25.64 31.22
CA PRO A 215 -11.77 -26.85 30.46
C PRO A 215 -12.51 -26.57 29.16
N PHE A 216 -12.32 -27.45 28.18
CA PHE A 216 -12.88 -27.35 26.82
C PHE A 216 -14.37 -27.01 26.78
N GLU A 217 -15.17 -27.75 27.53
CA GLU A 217 -16.63 -27.60 27.59
C GLU A 217 -17.05 -26.19 28.00
N ARG A 218 -16.29 -25.55 28.89
CA ARG A 218 -16.64 -24.24 29.43
C ARG A 218 -16.31 -23.11 28.46
N TRP A 219 -15.15 -23.14 27.81
CA TRP A 219 -14.78 -22.06 26.89
C TRP A 219 -15.42 -22.23 25.51
N LYS A 220 -15.60 -23.46 25.00
CA LYS A 220 -16.30 -23.66 23.72
C LYS A 220 -17.79 -23.26 23.77
N GLY A 221 -18.38 -23.28 24.96
CA GLY A 221 -19.73 -22.79 25.22
C GLY A 221 -19.84 -21.27 25.33
N CYS A 222 -18.71 -20.54 25.43
CA CYS A 222 -18.71 -19.10 25.50
C CYS A 222 -18.80 -18.48 24.10
N ALA A 223 -20.03 -18.19 23.66
CA ALA A 223 -20.27 -17.67 22.31
C ALA A 223 -19.50 -16.37 22.01
N ARG A 224 -19.29 -15.50 23.01
CA ARG A 224 -18.50 -14.26 22.84
C ARG A 224 -17.03 -14.56 22.59
N LEU A 225 -16.42 -15.46 23.39
CA LEU A 225 -15.05 -15.88 23.17
C LEU A 225 -14.88 -16.54 21.80
N ILE A 226 -15.80 -17.43 21.41
CA ILE A 226 -15.72 -18.08 20.10
C ILE A 226 -15.82 -17.04 18.98
N GLN A 227 -16.65 -16.02 19.14
CA GLN A 227 -16.75 -14.95 18.16
C GLN A 227 -15.45 -14.15 18.06
N ASP A 228 -14.83 -13.80 19.20
CA ASP A 228 -13.51 -13.14 19.21
C ASP A 228 -12.44 -14.02 18.54
N ILE A 229 -12.40 -15.32 18.86
CA ILE A 229 -11.48 -16.29 18.25
C ILE A 229 -11.69 -16.37 16.73
N GLN A 230 -12.93 -16.46 16.26
CA GLN A 230 -13.22 -16.52 14.83
C GLN A 230 -12.79 -15.24 14.10
N VAL A 231 -12.96 -14.06 14.72
CA VAL A 231 -12.46 -12.78 14.18
C VAL A 231 -10.95 -12.80 14.07
N ILE A 232 -10.26 -13.19 15.14
CA ILE A 232 -8.79 -13.29 15.15
C ILE A 232 -8.34 -14.26 14.07
N LEU A 233 -8.83 -15.50 14.06
CA LEU A 233 -8.43 -16.52 13.08
C LEU A 233 -8.71 -16.09 11.63
N ARG A 234 -9.73 -15.26 11.38
CA ARG A 234 -9.98 -14.67 10.07
C ARG A 234 -8.90 -13.65 9.69
N ASP A 235 -8.41 -12.84 10.62
CA ASP A 235 -7.27 -11.93 10.39
C ASP A 235 -5.99 -12.72 10.03
N PHE A 236 -5.81 -13.92 10.61
CA PHE A 236 -4.77 -14.89 10.26
C PHE A 236 -5.04 -15.68 8.96
N ARG A 237 -6.18 -15.44 8.28
CA ARG A 237 -6.67 -16.18 7.10
C ARG A 237 -6.84 -17.69 7.31
N LEU A 238 -6.99 -18.11 8.56
CA LEU A 238 -7.28 -19.49 8.90
C LEU A 238 -8.77 -19.79 8.86
N TYR A 239 -9.62 -18.77 9.10
CA TYR A 239 -11.06 -18.92 9.17
C TYR A 239 -11.78 -18.14 8.06
N THR A 240 -12.59 -18.83 7.24
CA THR A 240 -13.39 -18.25 6.15
C THR A 240 -14.90 -18.37 6.37
N GLY A 241 -15.31 -19.04 7.46
CA GLY A 241 -16.71 -19.24 7.81
C GLY A 241 -17.38 -17.98 8.36
N PRO A 242 -18.69 -18.06 8.67
CA PRO A 242 -19.41 -16.96 9.29
C PRO A 242 -18.92 -16.74 10.73
N ILE A 243 -18.76 -15.47 11.13
CA ILE A 243 -18.48 -15.09 12.51
C ILE A 243 -19.78 -15.19 13.32
N ASP A 244 -20.03 -16.34 13.93
CA ASP A 244 -21.31 -16.69 14.56
C ASP A 244 -21.20 -17.08 16.04
N GLY A 245 -19.99 -17.15 16.59
CA GLY A 245 -19.77 -17.56 17.98
C GLY A 245 -20.10 -19.02 18.26
N ARG A 246 -20.19 -19.89 17.23
CA ARG A 246 -20.40 -21.33 17.39
C ARG A 246 -19.10 -22.08 17.14
N TYR A 247 -18.73 -22.94 18.08
CA TYR A 247 -17.59 -23.84 17.90
C TYR A 247 -17.97 -24.96 16.92
N ASN A 248 -17.58 -24.80 15.66
CA ASN A 248 -17.83 -25.77 14.57
C ASN A 248 -16.51 -26.41 14.08
N SER A 249 -16.61 -27.40 13.19
CA SER A 249 -15.44 -28.11 12.66
C SER A 249 -14.42 -27.18 11.99
N GLN A 250 -14.87 -26.13 11.31
CA GLN A 250 -13.97 -25.14 10.72
C GLN A 250 -13.24 -24.33 11.79
N THR A 251 -13.93 -23.93 12.86
CA THR A 251 -13.33 -23.21 14.00
C THR A 251 -12.26 -24.09 14.65
N GLU A 252 -12.56 -25.36 14.86
CA GLU A 252 -11.63 -26.36 15.39
C GLU A 252 -10.38 -26.53 14.51
N GLN A 253 -10.55 -26.73 13.20
CA GLN A 253 -9.44 -26.85 12.24
C GLN A 253 -8.57 -25.60 12.19
N SER A 254 -9.20 -24.42 12.13
CA SER A 254 -8.51 -23.13 12.07
C SER A 254 -7.72 -22.88 13.35
N LEU A 255 -8.32 -23.19 14.50
CA LEU A 255 -7.68 -23.03 15.80
C LEU A 255 -6.54 -24.03 16.00
N THR A 256 -6.69 -25.26 15.51
CA THR A 256 -5.64 -26.27 15.54
C THR A 256 -4.44 -25.79 14.73
N ALA A 257 -4.65 -25.27 13.51
CA ALA A 257 -3.59 -24.70 12.69
C ALA A 257 -2.88 -23.51 13.35
N PHE A 258 -3.63 -22.64 14.04
CA PHE A 258 -3.06 -21.54 14.83
C PHE A 258 -2.21 -22.07 15.99
N CYS A 259 -2.75 -23.01 16.77
CA CYS A 259 -2.06 -23.60 17.91
C CYS A 259 -0.80 -24.38 17.49
N ASP A 260 -0.85 -25.11 16.38
CA ASP A 260 0.31 -25.85 15.85
C ASP A 260 1.45 -24.90 15.48
N PHE A 261 1.13 -23.77 14.84
CA PHE A 261 2.12 -22.78 14.48
C PHE A 261 2.79 -22.14 15.70
N TYR A 262 2.01 -21.77 16.72
CA TYR A 262 2.51 -21.13 17.93
C TYR A 262 2.98 -22.11 19.01
N GLY A 263 2.94 -23.43 18.76
CA GLY A 263 3.35 -24.45 19.72
C GLY A 263 2.45 -24.56 20.96
N LEU A 264 1.16 -24.19 20.85
CA LEU A 264 0.20 -24.08 21.97
C LEU A 264 -0.40 -25.46 22.31
N ASN A 265 0.43 -26.35 22.86
CA ASN A 265 0.10 -27.76 23.07
C ASN A 265 -1.04 -28.01 24.07
N ALA A 266 -1.23 -27.14 25.07
CA ALA A 266 -2.33 -27.28 26.05
C ALA A 266 -3.72 -27.22 25.40
N MET A 267 -3.87 -26.43 24.34
CA MET A 267 -5.12 -26.37 23.59
C MET A 267 -5.43 -27.66 22.82
N LYS A 268 -4.42 -28.47 22.47
CA LYS A 268 -4.63 -29.77 21.83
C LYS A 268 -5.37 -30.76 22.73
N VAL A 269 -5.26 -30.57 24.05
CA VAL A 269 -6.01 -31.33 25.06
C VAL A 269 -7.21 -30.55 25.59
N GLY A 270 -7.62 -29.49 24.89
CA GLY A 270 -8.83 -28.72 25.15
C GLY A 270 -8.72 -27.67 26.26
N VAL A 271 -7.51 -27.34 26.72
CA VAL A 271 -7.29 -26.42 27.84
C VAL A 271 -6.99 -25.01 27.35
N PHE A 272 -7.87 -24.05 27.67
CA PHE A 272 -7.62 -22.62 27.46
C PHE A 272 -6.75 -22.10 28.60
N ASP A 273 -5.52 -21.69 28.28
CA ASP A 273 -4.50 -21.29 29.25
C ASP A 273 -3.97 -19.87 28.98
N PRO A 274 -3.09 -19.33 29.86
CA PRO A 274 -2.54 -17.99 29.70
C PRO A 274 -1.71 -17.80 28.43
N ASP A 275 -0.98 -18.83 27.99
CA ASP A 275 -0.12 -18.76 26.80
C ASP A 275 -0.98 -18.63 25.53
N PHE A 276 -2.08 -19.39 25.46
CA PHE A 276 -3.06 -19.28 24.40
C PHE A 276 -3.78 -17.92 24.39
N ALA A 277 -4.22 -17.45 25.56
CA ALA A 277 -4.83 -16.12 25.69
C ALA A 277 -3.84 -15.01 25.28
N TRP A 278 -2.56 -15.14 25.65
CA TRP A 278 -1.52 -14.21 25.26
C TRP A 278 -1.30 -14.23 23.74
N ALA A 279 -1.20 -15.41 23.12
CA ALA A 279 -1.04 -15.57 21.68
C ALA A 279 -2.20 -14.93 20.91
N LEU A 280 -3.46 -15.20 21.27
CA LEU A 280 -4.62 -14.59 20.61
C LEU A 280 -4.64 -13.06 20.70
N THR A 281 -4.04 -12.47 21.74
CA THR A 281 -4.07 -11.03 21.97
C THR A 281 -2.82 -10.28 21.51
N HIS A 282 -1.73 -10.98 21.17
CA HIS A 282 -0.44 -10.37 20.82
C HIS A 282 0.20 -10.94 19.54
N ALA A 283 -0.33 -12.02 18.98
CA ALA A 283 0.17 -12.58 17.73
C ALA A 283 -0.05 -11.61 16.55
N ASP A 284 0.91 -11.57 15.64
CA ASP A 284 0.87 -10.75 14.44
C ASP A 284 0.52 -11.62 13.22
N ALA A 285 -0.62 -11.35 12.60
CA ALA A 285 -1.10 -12.07 11.43
C ALA A 285 -0.15 -11.96 10.23
N VAL A 286 0.63 -10.87 10.14
CA VAL A 286 1.64 -10.71 9.10
C VAL A 286 2.83 -11.62 9.38
N ASP A 287 3.33 -11.70 10.61
CA ASP A 287 4.44 -12.61 10.95
C ASP A 287 4.04 -14.07 10.67
N PHE A 288 2.79 -14.43 10.95
CA PHE A 288 2.22 -15.73 10.58
C PHE A 288 2.17 -15.95 9.06
N ALA A 289 1.66 -14.97 8.30
CA ALA A 289 1.56 -15.06 6.84
C ALA A 289 2.94 -15.13 6.18
N LEU A 290 3.92 -14.37 6.68
CA LEU A 290 5.31 -14.40 6.26
C LEU A 290 5.91 -15.80 6.48
N ALA A 291 5.75 -16.37 7.68
CA ALA A 291 6.28 -17.69 7.99
C ALA A 291 5.63 -18.81 7.15
N ARG A 292 4.31 -18.78 6.95
CA ARG A 292 3.61 -19.77 6.10
C ARG A 292 3.96 -19.66 4.62
N SER A 293 4.36 -18.49 4.16
CA SER A 293 4.76 -18.27 2.77
C SER A 293 6.17 -18.77 2.46
N GLN A 294 6.88 -19.35 3.44
CA GLN A 294 8.21 -19.94 3.25
C GLN A 294 8.17 -21.21 2.37
N GLU A 295 7.04 -21.91 2.28
CA GLU A 295 6.85 -23.08 1.42
C GLU A 295 6.69 -22.69 -0.07
N ARG A 296 7.80 -22.29 -0.69
CA ARG A 296 7.83 -21.81 -2.07
C ARG A 296 7.17 -22.74 -3.11
N PRO A 297 7.34 -24.08 -3.08
CA PRO A 297 6.64 -24.97 -4.02
C PRO A 297 5.12 -24.95 -3.86
N ALA A 298 4.62 -24.86 -2.61
CA ALA A 298 3.19 -24.77 -2.34
C ALA A 298 2.64 -23.42 -2.81
N LEU A 299 3.37 -22.33 -2.58
CA LEU A 299 3.03 -21.00 -3.07
C LEU A 299 2.92 -20.95 -4.60
N TYR A 300 3.93 -21.47 -5.30
CA TYR A 300 3.93 -21.57 -6.76
C TYR A 300 2.74 -22.42 -7.26
N SER A 301 2.49 -23.56 -6.63
CA SER A 301 1.36 -24.44 -7.00
C SER A 301 0.01 -23.73 -6.81
N ALA A 302 -0.14 -22.94 -5.74
CA ALA A 302 -1.34 -22.14 -5.51
C ALA A 302 -1.53 -21.05 -6.57
N TYR A 303 -0.46 -20.36 -6.98
CA TYR A 303 -0.51 -19.39 -8.06
C TYR A 303 -0.78 -20.04 -9.42
N LEU A 304 -0.18 -21.20 -9.70
CA LEU A 304 -0.44 -21.94 -10.93
C LEU A 304 -1.90 -22.43 -11.00
N ALA A 305 -2.48 -22.84 -9.87
CA ALA A 305 -3.90 -23.18 -9.79
C ALA A 305 -4.81 -21.98 -10.11
N GLN A 306 -4.43 -20.76 -9.68
CA GLN A 306 -5.15 -19.53 -10.04
C GLN A 306 -5.06 -19.19 -11.54
N GLN A 307 -4.07 -19.72 -12.26
CA GLN A 307 -3.97 -19.59 -13.72
C GLN A 307 -4.93 -20.53 -14.49
N THR A 308 -5.80 -21.28 -13.82
CA THR A 308 -6.76 -22.16 -14.50
C THR A 308 -7.70 -21.35 -15.38
N GLY A 309 -7.69 -21.60 -16.68
CA GLY A 309 -8.49 -20.87 -17.68
C GLY A 309 -7.83 -19.60 -18.23
N PHE A 310 -6.58 -19.32 -17.88
CA PHE A 310 -5.74 -18.25 -18.45
C PHE A 310 -4.80 -18.81 -19.52
N ASP A 311 -4.27 -17.95 -20.39
CA ASP A 311 -3.33 -18.31 -21.46
C ASP A 311 -2.36 -17.15 -21.78
N ALA A 312 -1.48 -17.32 -22.77
CA ALA A 312 -0.51 -16.28 -23.17
C ALA A 312 -1.09 -14.93 -23.60
N HIS A 313 -2.40 -14.81 -23.88
CA HIS A 313 -3.06 -13.56 -24.23
C HIS A 313 -3.72 -12.88 -23.03
N LYS A 314 -4.00 -13.64 -21.97
CA LYS A 314 -4.58 -13.12 -20.74
C LYS A 314 -4.13 -13.99 -19.57
N LEU A 315 -3.25 -13.45 -18.75
CA LEU A 315 -2.59 -14.07 -17.61
C LEU A 315 -3.12 -13.52 -16.28
N ALA A 316 -3.14 -14.33 -15.22
CA ALA A 316 -3.85 -13.97 -13.99
C ALA A 316 -3.20 -12.82 -13.20
N PHE A 317 -1.87 -12.70 -13.24
CA PHE A 317 -1.13 -11.73 -12.43
C PHE A 317 -0.51 -10.62 -13.28
N LEU A 318 0.04 -10.98 -14.44
CA LEU A 318 0.54 -10.00 -15.42
C LEU A 318 -0.58 -9.08 -15.89
N ASP A 319 -1.76 -9.62 -16.21
CA ASP A 319 -2.91 -8.85 -16.69
C ASP A 319 -3.92 -8.51 -15.57
N ARG A 320 -3.53 -8.64 -14.29
CA ARG A 320 -4.33 -8.10 -13.18
C ARG A 320 -4.62 -6.61 -13.41
N GLY A 321 -3.65 -5.89 -13.98
CA GLY A 321 -3.83 -4.53 -14.48
C GLY A 321 -3.93 -3.49 -13.37
N ILE A 322 -3.66 -2.23 -13.72
CA ILE A 322 -3.70 -1.15 -12.72
C ILE A 322 -5.12 -0.91 -12.17
N ASP A 323 -6.16 -1.21 -12.95
CA ASP A 323 -7.55 -1.00 -12.55
C ASP A 323 -8.00 -1.89 -11.39
N GLN A 324 -7.34 -3.03 -11.17
CA GLN A 324 -7.60 -3.93 -10.05
C GLN A 324 -6.65 -3.67 -8.87
N SER A 325 -5.73 -2.71 -8.99
CA SER A 325 -4.80 -2.37 -7.92
C SER A 325 -5.49 -1.59 -6.80
N ALA A 326 -5.34 -2.07 -5.56
CA ALA A 326 -5.75 -1.33 -4.37
C ALA A 326 -5.00 0.01 -4.22
N TYR A 327 -3.86 0.17 -4.90
CA TYR A 327 -2.97 1.32 -4.79
C TYR A 327 -3.10 2.31 -5.96
N LYS A 328 -4.01 2.08 -6.91
CA LYS A 328 -4.24 3.00 -8.03
C LYS A 328 -4.57 4.43 -7.58
N ALA A 329 -5.40 4.55 -6.54
CA ALA A 329 -5.81 5.85 -5.99
C ALA A 329 -4.66 6.63 -5.31
N ASP A 330 -3.53 5.97 -5.06
CA ASP A 330 -2.36 6.54 -4.41
C ASP A 330 -1.28 7.07 -5.38
N ILE A 331 -1.38 6.75 -6.69
CA ILE A 331 -0.43 7.20 -7.72
C ILE A 331 -0.23 8.73 -7.69
N PRO A 332 -1.28 9.57 -7.53
CA PRO A 332 -1.08 11.00 -7.45
C PRO A 332 -0.19 11.47 -6.28
N GLN A 333 -0.04 10.66 -5.25
CA GLN A 333 0.75 10.95 -4.06
C GLN A 333 2.17 10.36 -4.13
N PHE A 334 2.47 9.48 -5.10
CA PHE A 334 3.79 8.85 -5.23
C PHE A 334 4.94 9.87 -5.25
N PRO A 335 4.91 10.96 -6.03
CA PRO A 335 5.99 11.95 -5.99
C PRO A 335 6.19 12.53 -4.59
N SER A 336 5.13 12.96 -3.91
CA SER A 336 5.26 13.49 -2.55
C SER A 336 5.84 12.48 -1.57
N ARG A 337 5.47 11.19 -1.68
CA ARG A 337 5.98 10.10 -0.83
C ARG A 337 7.48 9.83 -1.08
N LEU A 338 7.93 9.92 -2.34
CA LEU A 338 9.35 9.75 -2.72
C LEU A 338 10.25 10.94 -2.36
N THR A 339 9.70 12.01 -1.78
CA THR A 339 10.49 13.10 -1.19
C THR A 339 10.64 12.97 0.32
N GLN A 340 9.87 12.08 0.95
CA GLN A 340 9.87 11.90 2.39
C GLN A 340 11.05 11.03 2.82
N LYS A 341 11.66 11.38 3.95
CA LYS A 341 12.76 10.63 4.57
C LYS A 341 12.40 10.24 6.01
N PRO A 342 12.98 9.15 6.55
CA PRO A 342 12.80 8.82 7.95
C PRO A 342 13.37 9.95 8.83
N ASP A 343 12.66 10.31 9.89
CA ASP A 343 13.07 11.36 10.84
C ASP A 343 13.97 10.82 11.96
N GLY A 344 14.13 9.49 12.05
CA GLY A 344 14.90 8.81 13.09
C GLY A 344 14.20 8.73 14.45
N ILE A 345 13.00 9.29 14.58
CA ILE A 345 12.23 9.37 15.84
C ILE A 345 10.92 8.62 15.70
N ASN A 346 10.06 9.04 14.78
CA ASN A 346 8.76 8.41 14.53
C ASN A 346 8.83 7.37 13.41
N VAL A 347 9.77 7.58 12.48
CA VAL A 347 10.05 6.69 11.36
C VAL A 347 11.55 6.46 11.27
N ILE A 348 11.97 5.19 11.32
CA ILE A 348 13.36 4.76 11.11
C ILE A 348 13.49 4.05 9.76
N SER A 349 14.70 3.96 9.22
CA SER A 349 14.94 3.18 8.00
C SER A 349 15.03 1.68 8.31
N PHE A 350 14.60 0.84 7.37
CA PHE A 350 14.89 -0.58 7.38
C PHE A 350 16.39 -0.84 7.55
N SER A 351 16.77 -1.82 8.36
CA SER A 351 18.14 -2.28 8.56
C SER A 351 18.21 -3.81 8.57
N SER A 352 19.36 -4.39 8.27
CA SER A 352 19.60 -5.83 8.39
C SER A 352 21.05 -6.08 8.77
N ALA A 353 21.29 -7.00 9.70
CA ALA A 353 22.64 -7.43 10.07
C ALA A 353 23.30 -8.29 8.97
N ASN A 354 22.48 -8.87 8.08
CA ASN A 354 22.94 -9.73 6.99
C ASN A 354 23.30 -8.95 5.72
N LEU A 355 23.08 -7.63 5.71
CA LEU A 355 23.37 -6.75 4.57
C LEU A 355 24.37 -5.67 4.95
N THR A 356 25.35 -5.46 4.09
CA THR A 356 26.26 -4.31 4.18
C THR A 356 25.74 -3.19 3.29
N PHE A 357 25.53 -2.01 3.87
CA PHE A 357 24.97 -0.85 3.16
C PHE A 357 26.06 0.17 2.87
N ASP A 358 26.43 0.26 1.60
CA ASP A 358 27.43 1.19 1.09
C ASP A 358 26.78 2.46 0.55
N LEU A 359 27.58 3.51 0.34
CA LEU A 359 27.10 4.69 -0.40
C LEU A 359 26.54 4.25 -1.75
N TYR A 360 25.44 4.87 -2.17
CA TYR A 360 24.89 4.62 -3.49
C TYR A 360 25.96 4.88 -4.58
N PRO A 361 26.12 4.03 -5.60
CA PRO A 361 27.23 4.19 -6.55
C PRO A 361 27.16 5.52 -7.28
N ALA A 362 28.29 6.16 -7.58
CA ALA A 362 28.32 7.31 -8.47
C ALA A 362 27.94 6.91 -9.91
N ARG A 363 27.63 7.88 -10.78
CA ARG A 363 27.45 7.59 -12.21
C ARG A 363 28.71 6.95 -12.77
N GLY A 364 28.55 5.87 -13.53
CA GLY A 364 29.65 5.15 -14.18
C GLY A 364 30.35 4.13 -13.30
N GLU A 365 29.96 4.03 -12.02
CA GLU A 365 30.47 3.04 -11.08
C GLU A 365 29.44 1.92 -10.85
N GLN A 366 29.94 0.70 -10.66
CA GLN A 366 29.14 -0.46 -10.26
C GLN A 366 29.32 -0.72 -8.76
N PRO A 367 28.25 -1.04 -8.00
CA PRO A 367 28.38 -1.48 -6.62
C PRO A 367 29.01 -2.87 -6.55
N ALA A 368 29.47 -3.25 -5.36
CA ALA A 368 29.60 -4.66 -5.03
C ALA A 368 28.19 -5.30 -5.03
N ILE A 369 28.04 -6.42 -5.77
CA ILE A 369 26.77 -7.15 -5.87
C ILE A 369 26.98 -8.53 -5.25
N GLY A 370 26.30 -8.81 -4.13
CA GLY A 370 26.27 -10.13 -3.50
C GLY A 370 25.41 -11.13 -4.28
N ALA A 371 25.40 -12.39 -3.86
CA ALA A 371 24.71 -13.47 -4.58
C ALA A 371 23.19 -13.54 -4.28
N LEU A 372 22.41 -14.06 -5.23
CA LEU A 372 20.99 -14.44 -5.09
C LEU A 372 20.78 -15.90 -5.53
N ASP A 373 21.48 -16.83 -4.90
CA ASP A 373 21.52 -18.23 -5.33
C ASP A 373 20.23 -18.99 -5.03
N TRP A 374 19.39 -18.46 -4.14
CA TRP A 374 18.15 -19.11 -3.73
C TRP A 374 17.00 -18.90 -4.74
N LEU A 375 17.09 -17.95 -5.67
CA LEU A 375 16.04 -17.72 -6.68
C LEU A 375 15.88 -18.94 -7.60
N HIS A 376 14.64 -19.29 -7.92
CA HIS A 376 14.33 -20.46 -8.74
C HIS A 376 15.06 -20.44 -10.09
N SER A 377 15.37 -21.61 -10.66
CA SER A 377 16.12 -21.75 -11.91
C SER A 377 15.47 -21.02 -13.09
N ASP A 378 14.15 -20.95 -13.12
CA ASP A 378 13.39 -20.20 -14.15
C ASP A 378 13.74 -18.71 -14.16
N ILE A 379 14.11 -18.14 -13.01
CA ILE A 379 14.68 -16.79 -12.92
C ILE A 379 16.14 -16.87 -13.38
N GLN A 380 16.37 -16.52 -14.64
CA GLN A 380 17.68 -16.60 -15.30
C GLN A 380 18.63 -15.51 -14.80
N GLN A 381 18.08 -14.31 -14.59
CA GLN A 381 18.82 -13.16 -14.11
C GLN A 381 17.97 -12.37 -13.11
N ALA A 382 18.62 -11.79 -12.11
CA ALA A 382 18.00 -10.87 -11.18
C ALA A 382 19.02 -9.89 -10.60
N CYS A 383 18.55 -8.69 -10.26
CA CYS A 383 19.27 -7.74 -9.43
C CYS A 383 18.30 -7.06 -8.47
N ILE A 384 18.65 -6.99 -7.19
CA ILE A 384 17.86 -6.39 -6.12
C ILE A 384 18.74 -5.35 -5.41
N GLY A 385 18.25 -4.12 -5.29
CA GLY A 385 18.89 -3.07 -4.51
C GLY A 385 18.03 -2.72 -3.29
N VAL A 386 18.58 -2.89 -2.08
CA VAL A 386 17.90 -2.56 -0.83
C VAL A 386 18.42 -1.22 -0.32
N GLY A 387 17.52 -0.28 0.00
CA GLY A 387 17.88 1.03 0.51
C GLY A 387 17.84 1.12 2.03
N ASN A 388 18.78 1.87 2.60
CA ASN A 388 18.85 2.22 4.02
C ASN A 388 19.28 3.68 4.16
N PHE A 389 18.52 4.50 4.87
CA PHE A 389 18.88 5.88 5.14
C PHE A 389 19.80 5.98 6.36
N VAL A 390 20.98 6.56 6.16
CA VAL A 390 21.97 6.88 7.21
C VAL A 390 22.32 8.35 7.07
N ASP A 391 22.17 9.10 8.16
CA ASP A 391 22.44 10.55 8.21
C ASP A 391 21.72 11.35 7.11
N GLY A 392 20.50 10.92 6.78
CA GLY A 392 19.65 11.56 5.77
C GLY A 392 20.04 11.29 4.31
N MET A 393 21.09 10.50 4.06
CA MET A 393 21.49 10.02 2.74
C MET A 393 21.13 8.56 2.56
N ILE A 394 20.80 8.16 1.33
CA ILE A 394 20.53 6.76 1.04
C ILE A 394 21.83 5.97 0.81
N ARG A 395 21.91 4.83 1.48
CA ARG A 395 22.89 3.76 1.29
C ARG A 395 22.19 2.54 0.74
N THR A 396 22.94 1.67 0.08
CA THR A 396 22.39 0.50 -0.61
C THR A 396 23.21 -0.76 -0.43
N ALA A 397 22.49 -1.88 -0.35
CA ALA A 397 23.05 -3.21 -0.53
C ALA A 397 22.50 -3.79 -1.84
N TRP A 398 23.36 -4.40 -2.66
CA TRP A 398 22.97 -4.98 -3.95
C TRP A 398 23.20 -6.48 -3.95
N LEU A 399 22.21 -7.22 -4.45
CA LEU A 399 22.26 -8.67 -4.59
C LEU A 399 21.85 -9.05 -6.01
N GLY A 400 22.41 -10.12 -6.57
CA GLY A 400 22.16 -10.49 -7.96
C GLY A 400 22.38 -11.95 -8.30
N LYS A 401 21.65 -12.41 -9.31
CA LYS A 401 21.83 -13.69 -10.02
C LYS A 401 22.13 -13.33 -11.47
N ASN A 402 23.35 -13.61 -11.95
CA ASN A 402 23.83 -13.14 -13.26
C ASN A 402 23.51 -11.66 -13.57
N PRO A 403 23.70 -10.73 -12.61
CA PRO A 403 23.06 -9.41 -12.66
C PRO A 403 23.61 -8.49 -13.76
N LEU A 404 24.84 -8.73 -14.23
CA LEU A 404 25.54 -7.91 -15.21
C LEU A 404 25.49 -8.48 -16.64
N GLN A 405 24.92 -9.66 -16.84
CA GLN A 405 24.88 -10.30 -18.15
C GLN A 405 23.87 -9.59 -19.08
N PRO A 406 24.30 -9.07 -20.25
CA PRO A 406 23.37 -8.45 -21.20
C PRO A 406 22.35 -9.47 -21.73
N ALA A 407 21.08 -9.07 -21.75
CA ALA A 407 19.97 -9.83 -22.29
C ALA A 407 18.91 -8.90 -22.90
N GLN A 408 18.05 -9.46 -23.75
CA GLN A 408 16.84 -8.74 -24.16
C GLN A 408 15.86 -8.75 -22.99
N LEU A 409 15.66 -7.58 -22.38
CA LEU A 409 14.72 -7.39 -21.27
C LEU A 409 13.37 -6.86 -21.76
N TRP A 410 13.06 -7.05 -23.03
CA TRP A 410 11.76 -6.72 -23.63
C TRP A 410 11.37 -5.25 -23.38
N SER A 411 10.07 -5.03 -23.17
CA SER A 411 9.48 -3.70 -22.97
C SER A 411 9.91 -3.00 -21.67
N THR A 412 10.55 -3.68 -20.72
CA THR A 412 11.07 -3.04 -19.50
C THR A 412 12.08 -1.94 -19.81
N THR A 413 12.83 -2.10 -20.91
CA THR A 413 13.86 -1.15 -21.34
C THR A 413 13.30 0.17 -21.89
N LYS A 414 12.00 0.23 -22.22
CA LYS A 414 11.36 1.41 -22.85
C LYS A 414 11.34 2.65 -21.96
N ILE A 415 11.56 2.49 -20.66
CA ILE A 415 11.65 3.60 -19.71
C ILE A 415 12.92 4.45 -19.94
N LEU A 416 13.97 3.88 -20.52
CA LEU A 416 15.26 4.56 -20.72
C LEU A 416 15.18 5.75 -21.70
N PRO A 417 14.69 5.60 -22.95
CA PRO A 417 14.56 6.74 -23.85
C PRO A 417 13.63 7.82 -23.30
N LEU A 418 12.57 7.44 -22.57
CA LEU A 418 11.70 8.40 -21.86
C LEU A 418 12.50 9.22 -20.83
N LEU A 419 13.28 8.57 -19.97
CA LEU A 419 14.11 9.25 -18.96
C LEU A 419 15.18 10.14 -19.60
N GLN A 420 15.79 9.68 -20.70
CA GLN A 420 16.79 10.46 -21.42
C GLN A 420 16.20 11.75 -21.98
N VAL A 421 14.98 11.69 -22.54
CA VAL A 421 14.26 12.89 -23.03
C VAL A 421 14.04 13.89 -21.91
N VAL A 422 13.66 13.43 -20.71
CA VAL A 422 13.51 14.31 -19.54
C VAL A 422 14.84 14.98 -19.18
N CYS A 423 15.94 14.21 -19.11
CA CYS A 423 17.27 14.74 -18.80
C CYS A 423 17.69 15.80 -19.83
N ARG A 424 17.59 15.49 -21.13
CA ARG A 424 17.95 16.43 -22.21
C ARG A 424 17.09 17.68 -22.21
N ALA A 425 15.78 17.55 -21.96
CA ALA A 425 14.88 18.69 -21.89
C ALA A 425 15.25 19.62 -20.72
N ASN A 426 15.64 19.04 -19.58
CA ASN A 426 16.09 19.80 -18.42
C ASN A 426 17.50 20.39 -18.58
N ALA A 427 18.41 19.72 -19.30
CA ALA A 427 19.70 20.29 -19.69
C ALA A 427 19.51 21.55 -20.56
N ASN A 428 18.56 21.53 -21.50
CA ASN A 428 18.24 22.69 -22.33
C ASN A 428 17.46 23.78 -21.56
N ASN A 429 16.63 23.37 -20.60
CA ASN A 429 15.90 24.29 -19.73
C ASN A 429 15.53 23.63 -18.39
N PRO A 430 16.22 23.97 -17.29
CA PRO A 430 15.94 23.40 -15.98
C PRO A 430 14.50 23.65 -15.53
N ASN A 431 13.90 24.77 -15.89
CA ASN A 431 12.53 25.10 -15.49
C ASN A 431 11.44 24.47 -16.39
N ALA A 432 11.80 23.55 -17.30
CA ALA A 432 10.83 22.90 -18.16
C ALA A 432 9.85 22.01 -17.36
N LEU A 433 8.55 22.22 -17.58
CA LEU A 433 7.49 21.38 -17.02
C LEU A 433 7.05 20.36 -18.07
N LEU A 434 7.56 19.13 -17.95
CA LEU A 434 7.33 18.07 -18.94
C LEU A 434 5.84 17.70 -19.07
N LYS A 435 5.07 17.79 -17.97
CA LYS A 435 3.62 17.62 -17.99
C LYS A 435 2.87 18.59 -18.90
N ASP A 436 3.45 19.77 -19.16
CA ASP A 436 2.88 20.83 -20.00
C ASP A 436 3.55 20.89 -21.39
N CYS A 437 4.23 19.81 -21.79
CA CYS A 437 4.85 19.67 -23.10
C CYS A 437 4.03 18.79 -24.02
N LEU A 438 4.04 19.12 -25.31
CA LEU A 438 3.53 18.26 -26.38
C LEU A 438 4.70 17.61 -27.12
N VAL A 439 4.54 16.35 -27.50
CA VAL A 439 5.34 15.72 -28.55
C VAL A 439 4.55 15.80 -29.85
N ARG A 440 5.10 16.47 -30.85
CA ARG A 440 4.40 16.84 -32.08
C ARG A 440 5.28 16.67 -33.31
N PRO A 441 4.72 16.50 -34.53
CA PRO A 441 5.50 16.65 -35.74
C PRO A 441 6.18 18.03 -35.74
N ALA A 442 7.44 18.11 -36.16
CA ALA A 442 8.17 19.37 -36.18
C ALA A 442 7.37 20.48 -36.89
N GLY A 443 7.26 21.65 -36.24
CA GLY A 443 6.47 22.79 -36.75
C GLY A 443 4.94 22.67 -36.69
N SER A 444 4.36 21.52 -36.31
CA SER A 444 2.90 21.33 -36.20
C SER A 444 2.32 22.10 -35.00
N PRO A 445 1.10 22.67 -35.09
CA PRO A 445 0.40 23.22 -33.93
C PRO A 445 -0.18 22.12 -33.00
N GLY A 446 -0.36 20.89 -33.49
CA GLY A 446 -0.97 19.77 -32.76
C GLY A 446 -0.01 18.62 -32.48
N GLY A 447 -0.22 17.93 -31.36
CA GLY A 447 0.54 16.76 -30.91
C GLY A 447 -0.08 16.13 -29.66
N TYR A 448 0.62 15.18 -29.04
CA TYR A 448 0.16 14.49 -27.84
C TYR A 448 0.88 15.03 -26.60
N GLY A 449 0.17 15.13 -25.48
CA GLY A 449 0.79 15.48 -24.20
C GLY A 449 1.86 14.46 -23.80
N PHE A 450 3.03 14.93 -23.38
CA PHE A 450 4.16 14.08 -22.98
C PHE A 450 3.76 13.09 -21.89
N TYR A 451 3.00 13.54 -20.88
CA TYR A 451 2.52 12.66 -19.81
C TYR A 451 1.61 11.55 -20.34
N ASN A 452 0.70 11.86 -21.28
CA ASN A 452 -0.22 10.86 -21.82
C ASN A 452 0.53 9.79 -22.62
N LEU A 453 1.53 10.18 -23.41
CA LEU A 453 2.42 9.24 -24.08
C LEU A 453 3.22 8.38 -23.09
N ALA A 454 3.71 8.98 -22.00
CA ALA A 454 4.41 8.24 -20.96
C ALA A 454 3.51 7.22 -20.25
N VAL A 455 2.25 7.57 -19.96
CA VAL A 455 1.25 6.65 -19.40
C VAL A 455 0.99 5.50 -20.36
N ASP A 456 0.70 5.79 -21.63
CA ASP A 456 0.33 4.76 -22.62
C ASP A 456 1.51 3.82 -22.95
N LEU A 457 2.74 4.35 -22.95
CA LEU A 457 3.98 3.58 -23.04
C LEU A 457 4.11 2.54 -21.92
N VAL A 458 3.64 2.89 -20.72
CA VAL A 458 3.82 2.08 -19.52
C VAL A 458 2.64 1.13 -19.28
N SER A 459 1.40 1.60 -19.43
CA SER A 459 0.19 0.87 -19.06
C SER A 459 -0.29 -0.15 -20.10
N TYR A 460 0.19 -0.08 -21.34
CA TYR A 460 -0.38 -0.82 -22.48
C TYR A 460 -1.86 -0.54 -22.72
N GLY A 461 -2.33 0.66 -22.36
CA GLY A 461 -3.72 1.05 -22.59
C GLY A 461 -4.05 1.20 -24.08
N GLU A 462 -3.05 1.49 -24.90
CA GLU A 462 -3.15 1.80 -26.33
C GLU A 462 -4.20 2.89 -26.64
N ALA A 463 -4.34 3.84 -25.71
CA ALA A 463 -5.25 4.97 -25.86
C ALA A 463 -4.79 5.95 -26.95
N ILE A 464 -3.49 5.99 -27.21
CA ILE A 464 -2.85 6.80 -28.25
C ILE A 464 -2.22 5.89 -29.31
N ALA A 465 -1.35 4.96 -28.87
CA ALA A 465 -0.63 4.05 -29.76
C ALA A 465 -0.02 2.89 -28.97
N THR A 466 0.51 1.89 -29.69
CA THR A 466 1.25 0.79 -29.06
C THR A 466 2.46 1.33 -28.27
N SER A 467 2.82 0.62 -27.20
CA SER A 467 4.03 0.97 -26.43
C SER A 467 5.31 0.88 -27.27
N ASN A 468 5.33 0.08 -28.35
CA ASN A 468 6.45 -0.02 -29.28
C ASN A 468 6.62 1.26 -30.11
N ALA A 469 5.53 1.75 -30.71
CA ALA A 469 5.54 2.97 -31.52
C ALA A 469 5.89 4.22 -30.68
N ILE A 470 5.41 4.28 -29.44
CA ILE A 470 5.75 5.37 -28.50
C ILE A 470 7.22 5.29 -28.04
N ALA A 471 7.74 4.08 -27.77
CA ALA A 471 9.14 3.93 -27.41
C ALA A 471 10.08 4.30 -28.59
N ALA A 472 9.71 3.90 -29.81
CA ALA A 472 10.41 4.28 -31.03
C ALA A 472 10.35 5.81 -31.25
N LEU A 473 9.22 6.45 -30.92
CA LEU A 473 9.07 7.90 -30.92
C LEU A 473 10.10 8.56 -29.98
N PHE A 474 10.18 8.14 -28.72
CA PHE A 474 11.11 8.75 -27.77
C PHE A 474 12.59 8.53 -28.12
N LYS A 475 12.93 7.42 -28.78
CA LYS A 475 14.28 7.17 -29.27
C LYS A 475 14.75 8.21 -30.30
N GLN A 476 13.84 8.84 -31.05
CA GLN A 476 14.20 9.86 -32.03
C GLN A 476 14.73 11.17 -31.45
N PHE A 477 14.76 11.34 -30.12
CA PHE A 477 15.38 12.51 -29.49
C PHE A 477 16.88 12.34 -29.24
N SER A 478 17.48 11.20 -29.60
CA SER A 478 18.93 10.96 -29.50
C SER A 478 19.43 10.05 -30.61
N GLN A 479 20.72 10.14 -30.92
CA GLN A 479 21.36 9.14 -31.78
C GLN A 479 21.46 7.79 -31.06
N PRO A 480 21.45 6.64 -31.77
CA PRO A 480 21.59 5.32 -31.16
C PRO A 480 22.83 5.19 -30.27
N GLY A 481 23.99 5.63 -30.77
CA GLY A 481 25.24 5.62 -30.01
C GLY A 481 25.23 6.56 -28.80
N GLU A 482 24.60 7.74 -28.91
CA GLU A 482 24.44 8.68 -27.78
C GLU A 482 23.59 8.07 -26.66
N LEU A 483 22.48 7.43 -27.01
CA LEU A 483 21.60 6.79 -26.05
C LEU A 483 22.27 5.59 -25.38
N GLN A 484 23.01 4.77 -26.12
CA GLN A 484 23.81 3.70 -25.52
C GLN A 484 24.88 4.26 -24.57
N ASN A 485 25.67 5.24 -25.01
CA ASN A 485 26.73 5.83 -24.19
C ASN A 485 26.14 6.47 -22.92
N TRP A 486 24.97 7.10 -23.01
CA TRP A 486 24.26 7.64 -21.86
C TRP A 486 23.90 6.55 -20.85
N VAL A 487 23.34 5.43 -21.30
CA VAL A 487 23.06 4.25 -20.44
C VAL A 487 24.33 3.76 -19.75
N GLN A 488 25.39 3.49 -20.52
CA GLN A 488 26.66 2.98 -20.00
C GLN A 488 27.32 3.96 -19.01
N SER A 489 27.25 5.26 -19.28
CA SER A 489 27.79 6.30 -18.39
C SER A 489 27.04 6.42 -17.06
N ILE A 490 25.79 5.99 -17.00
CA ILE A 490 24.97 6.02 -15.77
C ILE A 490 25.23 4.78 -14.92
N THR A 491 25.29 3.60 -15.56
CA THR A 491 25.35 2.32 -14.84
C THR A 491 26.77 1.83 -14.61
N GLY A 492 27.73 2.27 -15.44
CA GLY A 492 29.08 1.72 -15.48
C GLY A 492 29.16 0.35 -16.15
N ASN A 493 28.07 -0.15 -16.75
CA ASN A 493 28.06 -1.41 -17.47
C ASN A 493 28.29 -1.20 -18.96
N TYR A 494 29.56 -1.27 -19.37
CA TYR A 494 29.98 -1.05 -20.75
C TYR A 494 29.73 -2.26 -21.68
N THR A 495 29.16 -3.36 -21.18
CA THR A 495 28.82 -4.54 -21.99
C THR A 495 27.45 -4.44 -22.66
N SER A 496 26.63 -3.46 -22.27
CA SER A 496 25.27 -3.27 -22.77
C SER A 496 25.23 -2.68 -24.18
N GLU A 497 24.31 -3.17 -25.01
CA GLU A 497 24.07 -2.70 -26.39
C GLU A 497 22.64 -2.15 -26.48
N PHE A 498 22.48 -0.84 -26.70
CA PHE A 498 21.16 -0.19 -26.63
C PHE A 498 20.89 0.73 -27.81
N GLN A 499 21.01 0.17 -29.02
CA GLN A 499 20.89 0.91 -30.29
C GLN A 499 19.65 0.52 -31.10
N GLY A 500 19.05 -0.64 -30.82
CA GLY A 500 17.97 -1.24 -31.59
C GLY A 500 16.64 -0.49 -31.54
N ARG A 501 15.70 -0.93 -32.40
CA ARG A 501 14.28 -0.49 -32.38
C ARG A 501 13.43 -1.37 -31.47
N TYR A 502 12.15 -1.02 -31.36
CA TYR A 502 11.13 -1.80 -30.66
C TYR A 502 10.15 -2.49 -31.65
N GLY A 503 10.65 -2.92 -32.81
CA GLY A 503 9.85 -3.67 -33.79
C GLY A 503 8.86 -2.86 -34.63
N GLU A 504 8.54 -1.61 -34.26
CA GLU A 504 7.58 -0.76 -34.98
C GLU A 504 8.18 0.61 -35.38
N PRO A 505 7.63 1.26 -36.43
CA PRO A 505 7.91 2.66 -36.73
C PRO A 505 7.50 3.59 -35.56
N PRO A 506 8.14 4.77 -35.42
CA PRO A 506 7.73 5.73 -34.42
C PRO A 506 6.33 6.29 -34.71
N LEU A 507 5.54 6.53 -33.65
CA LEU A 507 4.20 7.14 -33.75
C LEU A 507 4.22 8.47 -34.53
N ILE A 508 5.23 9.31 -34.28
CA ILE A 508 5.45 10.57 -35.01
C ILE A 508 6.88 10.55 -35.55
N PRO A 509 7.09 10.56 -36.88
CA PRO A 509 8.42 10.75 -37.45
C PRO A 509 8.88 12.21 -37.26
N ASN A 510 10.17 12.42 -36.98
CA ASN A 510 10.76 13.76 -36.80
C ASN A 510 10.01 14.64 -35.77
N PRO A 511 9.87 14.19 -34.51
CA PRO A 511 9.13 14.93 -33.50
C PRO A 511 9.93 16.09 -32.91
N ASP A 512 9.22 17.12 -32.47
CA ASP A 512 9.74 18.11 -31.52
C ASP A 512 9.03 17.96 -30.17
N LEU A 513 9.79 18.18 -29.08
CA LEU A 513 9.23 18.38 -27.75
C LEU A 513 8.96 19.88 -27.57
N TRP A 514 7.69 20.28 -27.60
CA TRP A 514 7.27 21.67 -27.51
C TRP A 514 6.71 22.00 -26.13
N SER A 515 7.22 23.07 -25.51
CA SER A 515 6.72 23.57 -24.24
C SER A 515 5.54 24.53 -24.48
N GLN A 516 4.36 24.17 -23.98
CA GLN A 516 3.19 25.05 -24.07
C GLN A 516 3.38 26.34 -23.28
N PRO A 517 3.87 26.34 -22.02
CA PRO A 517 4.02 27.59 -21.26
C PRO A 517 5.05 28.55 -21.88
N LEU A 518 6.11 28.01 -22.48
CA LEU A 518 7.20 28.81 -23.05
C LEU A 518 7.02 29.11 -24.54
N GLN A 519 6.01 28.51 -25.19
CA GLN A 519 5.74 28.64 -26.61
C GLN A 519 6.96 28.37 -27.50
N ARG A 520 7.86 27.45 -27.10
CA ARG A 520 9.09 27.12 -27.85
C ARG A 520 9.42 25.63 -27.81
N VAL A 521 10.20 25.18 -28.79
CA VAL A 521 10.75 23.83 -28.83
C VAL A 521 11.87 23.70 -27.79
N LEU A 522 11.80 22.65 -26.98
CA LEU A 522 12.83 22.27 -26.00
C LEU A 522 13.83 21.26 -26.57
N LEU A 523 13.35 20.33 -27.39
CA LEU A 523 14.18 19.33 -28.07
C LEU A 523 13.66 19.14 -29.50
N ASN A 524 14.59 19.15 -30.46
CA ASN A 524 14.32 18.71 -31.82
C ASN A 524 14.64 17.22 -31.94
N SER A 525 14.06 16.56 -32.94
CA SER A 525 14.47 15.21 -33.30
C SER A 525 15.95 15.17 -33.69
N ALA A 526 16.66 14.15 -33.22
CA ALA A 526 17.97 13.77 -33.71
C ALA A 526 17.89 12.87 -34.97
N TYR A 527 16.68 12.55 -35.48
CA TYR A 527 16.35 11.60 -36.55
C TYR A 527 17.48 10.64 -36.98
N ALA A 528 17.35 9.38 -36.56
CA ALA A 528 18.31 8.35 -36.91
C ALA A 528 17.65 6.99 -37.10
N ASN A 529 18.22 6.19 -37.99
CA ASN A 529 17.84 4.79 -38.09
C ASN A 529 18.47 4.00 -36.95
N HIS A 530 17.69 3.75 -35.91
CA HIS A 530 18.02 2.76 -34.89
C HIS A 530 18.09 1.36 -35.51
N ALA A 531 19.22 0.68 -35.33
CA ALA A 531 19.49 -0.69 -35.75
C ALA A 531 20.37 -1.36 -34.67
N GLY A 532 20.41 -2.70 -34.64
CA GLY A 532 21.10 -3.45 -33.58
C GLY A 532 20.17 -3.90 -32.45
N ASN A 533 20.75 -4.25 -31.31
CA ASN A 533 20.03 -4.83 -30.18
C ASN A 533 19.63 -3.81 -29.10
N ASN A 534 18.73 -4.24 -28.21
CA ASN A 534 18.43 -3.60 -26.93
C ASN A 534 18.79 -4.56 -25.78
N ALA A 535 20.04 -4.99 -25.74
CA ALA A 535 20.57 -5.88 -24.73
C ALA A 535 21.08 -5.07 -23.51
N LEU A 536 20.44 -5.26 -22.36
CA LEU A 536 20.79 -4.65 -21.08
C LEU A 536 20.89 -5.72 -20.01
N SER A 537 21.50 -5.41 -18.88
CA SER A 537 21.51 -6.31 -17.72
C SER A 537 20.37 -6.00 -16.74
N THR A 538 20.02 -6.96 -15.87
CA THR A 538 19.06 -6.70 -14.79
C THR A 538 19.58 -5.64 -13.82
N TYR A 539 20.90 -5.57 -13.60
CA TYR A 539 21.52 -4.46 -12.87
C TYR A 539 21.23 -3.10 -13.52
N ASP A 540 21.34 -2.97 -14.84
CA ASP A 540 21.07 -1.69 -15.52
C ASP A 540 19.65 -1.21 -15.25
N LEU A 541 18.64 -2.10 -15.33
CA LEU A 541 17.25 -1.74 -15.04
C LEU A 541 17.01 -1.43 -13.57
N ALA A 542 17.54 -2.25 -12.67
CA ALA A 542 17.46 -2.03 -11.23
C ALA A 542 18.10 -0.68 -10.84
N ARG A 543 19.24 -0.36 -11.45
CA ARG A 543 19.91 0.93 -11.34
C ARG A 543 19.00 2.06 -11.82
N PHE A 544 18.46 2.01 -13.03
CA PHE A 544 17.58 3.07 -13.55
C PHE A 544 16.32 3.28 -12.73
N ILE A 545 15.60 2.23 -12.33
CA ILE A 545 14.38 2.40 -11.54
C ILE A 545 14.70 2.95 -10.14
N SER A 546 15.85 2.60 -9.57
CA SER A 546 16.31 3.15 -8.29
C SER A 546 16.70 4.62 -8.39
N LEU A 547 17.26 5.08 -9.52
CA LEU A 547 17.54 6.50 -9.78
C LEU A 547 16.25 7.33 -9.86
N VAL A 548 15.15 6.73 -10.31
CA VAL A 548 13.82 7.36 -10.30
C VAL A 548 13.26 7.41 -8.88
N GLY A 549 13.23 6.27 -8.19
CA GLY A 549 12.62 6.16 -6.86
C GLY A 549 13.38 6.91 -5.76
N TRP A 550 14.71 6.91 -5.79
CA TRP A 550 15.54 7.54 -4.78
C TRP A 550 16.09 8.92 -5.17
N HIS A 551 15.67 9.50 -6.31
CA HIS A 551 16.23 10.73 -6.87
C HIS A 551 16.55 11.84 -5.84
N ASN A 552 15.59 12.16 -4.98
CA ASN A 552 15.68 13.24 -3.99
C ASN A 552 16.63 12.94 -2.81
N HIS A 553 17.17 11.73 -2.76
CA HIS A 553 18.00 11.21 -1.66
C HIS A 553 19.41 10.85 -2.11
N LEU A 554 19.68 10.96 -3.40
CA LEU A 554 20.98 10.73 -4.01
C LEU A 554 21.84 12.01 -3.93
N PHE A 555 23.14 11.83 -3.73
CA PHE A 555 24.08 12.92 -3.92
C PHE A 555 24.22 13.28 -5.41
N PRO A 556 24.64 14.51 -5.75
CA PRO A 556 24.65 15.00 -7.14
C PRO A 556 25.44 14.13 -8.14
N GLY A 557 26.51 13.49 -7.69
CA GLY A 557 27.32 12.57 -8.50
C GLY A 557 26.63 11.26 -8.89
N ALA A 558 25.56 10.88 -8.19
CA ALA A 558 24.78 9.67 -8.45
C ALA A 558 23.47 9.93 -9.22
N GLN A 559 22.93 11.15 -9.16
CA GLN A 559 21.65 11.49 -9.83
C GLN A 559 21.73 11.34 -11.35
N LEU A 560 20.59 11.16 -12.02
CA LEU A 560 20.50 11.32 -13.47
C LEU A 560 20.97 12.74 -13.87
N PRO A 561 21.75 12.89 -14.94
CA PRO A 561 22.31 14.18 -15.32
C PRO A 561 21.21 15.19 -15.67
N ASP A 562 21.38 16.41 -15.16
CA ASP A 562 20.53 17.60 -15.40
C ASP A 562 19.05 17.48 -15.02
N ILE A 563 18.61 16.31 -14.55
CA ILE A 563 17.20 16.04 -14.30
C ILE A 563 16.66 16.92 -13.18
N GLN A 564 15.44 17.41 -13.36
CA GLN A 564 14.73 18.17 -12.33
C GLN A 564 13.53 17.39 -11.80
N TRP A 565 13.34 17.44 -10.48
CA TRP A 565 12.29 16.68 -9.80
C TRP A 565 10.88 16.96 -10.34
N HIS A 566 10.54 18.23 -10.61
CA HIS A 566 9.24 18.62 -11.16
C HIS A 566 8.97 18.03 -12.57
N SER A 567 10.00 17.60 -13.28
CA SER A 567 9.88 16.89 -14.55
C SER A 567 9.78 15.38 -14.31
N LEU A 568 10.67 14.86 -13.46
CA LEU A 568 10.74 13.44 -13.12
C LEU A 568 9.44 12.93 -12.48
N GLU A 569 8.73 13.76 -11.70
CA GLU A 569 7.44 13.36 -11.11
C GLU A 569 6.40 12.94 -12.15
N THR A 570 6.51 13.45 -13.39
CA THR A 570 5.66 13.05 -14.51
C THR A 570 5.89 11.59 -14.89
N VAL A 571 7.15 11.15 -14.91
CA VAL A 571 7.54 9.77 -15.17
C VAL A 571 7.19 8.87 -13.98
N VAL A 572 7.38 9.34 -12.74
CA VAL A 572 6.96 8.62 -11.53
C VAL A 572 5.47 8.27 -11.58
N ARG A 573 4.61 9.22 -11.94
CA ARG A 573 3.17 8.98 -12.06
C ARG A 573 2.84 7.98 -13.17
N ALA A 574 3.54 8.03 -14.31
CA ALA A 574 3.36 7.08 -15.40
C ALA A 574 3.82 5.66 -15.01
N LEU A 575 4.96 5.51 -14.34
CA LEU A 575 5.44 4.21 -13.85
C LEU A 575 4.51 3.57 -12.80
N GLY A 576 3.69 4.38 -12.12
CA GLY A 576 2.64 3.89 -11.25
C GLY A 576 1.47 3.21 -11.98
N THR A 577 1.32 3.39 -13.29
CA THR A 577 0.18 2.88 -14.08
C THR A 577 0.46 1.59 -14.86
N ASP A 578 1.63 0.97 -14.70
CA ASP A 578 1.97 -0.28 -15.39
C ASP A 578 0.98 -1.41 -15.05
N SER A 579 0.78 -2.37 -15.95
CA SER A 579 -0.20 -3.43 -15.74
C SER A 579 0.31 -4.57 -14.84
N ALA A 580 1.62 -4.81 -14.73
CA ALA A 580 2.14 -5.88 -13.88
C ALA A 580 1.98 -5.49 -12.41
N ARG A 581 1.14 -6.24 -11.69
CA ARG A 581 0.82 -6.01 -10.27
C ARG A 581 1.41 -7.08 -9.34
N TYR A 582 2.60 -7.62 -9.65
CA TYR A 582 3.24 -8.64 -8.81
C TYR A 582 3.53 -8.18 -7.38
N ILE A 583 3.82 -6.89 -7.18
CA ILE A 583 3.98 -6.34 -5.81
C ILE A 583 2.64 -6.30 -5.08
N ASP A 584 1.54 -5.98 -5.75
CA ASP A 584 0.21 -6.04 -5.15
C ASP A 584 -0.13 -7.49 -4.75
N VAL A 585 0.16 -8.46 -5.64
CA VAL A 585 0.01 -9.90 -5.37
C VAL A 585 0.83 -10.31 -4.16
N ALA A 586 2.09 -9.89 -4.06
CA ALA A 586 2.96 -10.19 -2.93
C ALA A 586 2.45 -9.57 -1.62
N ILE A 587 2.05 -8.29 -1.64
CA ILE A 587 1.51 -7.60 -0.47
C ILE A 587 0.24 -8.29 0.01
N GLU A 588 -0.66 -8.63 -0.90
CA GLU A 588 -1.88 -9.35 -0.60
C GLU A 588 -1.56 -10.72 -0.02
N GLN A 589 -0.69 -11.51 -0.65
CA GLN A 589 -0.35 -12.85 -0.21
C GLN A 589 0.29 -12.88 1.18
N LEU A 590 1.19 -11.93 1.46
CA LEU A 590 1.92 -11.83 2.73
C LEU A 590 1.12 -11.13 3.83
N GLY A 591 -0.15 -10.78 3.59
CA GLY A 591 -1.01 -10.13 4.58
C GLY A 591 -0.61 -8.68 4.89
N LEU A 592 0.23 -8.06 4.07
CA LEU A 592 0.81 -6.75 4.34
C LEU A 592 -0.17 -5.58 4.13
N THR A 593 -1.30 -5.80 3.46
CA THR A 593 -2.26 -4.75 3.08
C THR A 593 -2.71 -3.86 4.24
N ALA A 594 -2.95 -4.43 5.43
CA ALA A 594 -3.38 -3.68 6.61
C ALA A 594 -2.21 -3.17 7.47
N ALA A 595 -1.00 -3.66 7.23
CA ALA A 595 0.19 -3.37 8.01
C ALA A 595 1.03 -2.22 7.45
N ILE A 596 0.89 -1.94 6.15
CA ILE A 596 1.68 -0.93 5.47
C ILE A 596 0.90 0.36 5.22
N GLU A 597 1.62 1.48 5.21
CA GLU A 597 1.09 2.78 4.83
C GLU A 597 1.90 3.43 3.71
N SER A 598 1.24 4.34 2.99
CA SER A 598 1.85 5.18 1.96
C SER A 598 2.71 4.41 0.93
N PRO A 599 2.19 3.32 0.32
CA PRO A 599 2.96 2.56 -0.64
C PRO A 599 3.28 3.40 -1.88
N VAL A 600 4.44 3.16 -2.47
CA VAL A 600 4.84 3.59 -3.80
C VAL A 600 5.31 2.35 -4.55
N ILE A 601 4.68 2.10 -5.69
CA ILE A 601 5.00 0.96 -6.55
C ILE A 601 5.19 1.52 -7.95
N LEU A 602 6.43 1.61 -8.40
CA LEU A 602 6.79 1.96 -9.77
C LEU A 602 7.19 0.67 -10.46
N SER A 603 6.65 0.37 -11.64
CA SER A 603 7.06 -0.84 -12.34
C SER A 603 7.06 -0.67 -13.86
N LYS A 604 7.74 -1.61 -14.52
CA LYS A 604 7.57 -1.87 -15.94
C LYS A 604 7.72 -3.36 -16.18
N LEU A 605 6.83 -3.94 -16.99
CA LEU A 605 6.97 -5.31 -17.47
C LEU A 605 7.42 -5.37 -18.94
N GLY A 606 7.93 -6.53 -19.34
CA GLY A 606 8.08 -6.95 -20.71
C GLY A 606 7.89 -8.46 -20.82
N PHE A 607 7.08 -8.90 -21.76
CA PHE A 607 6.71 -10.31 -21.92
C PHE A 607 6.66 -10.64 -23.40
N GLY A 608 7.13 -11.83 -23.77
CA GLY A 608 7.07 -12.30 -25.15
C GLY A 608 7.82 -13.61 -25.39
N ARG A 609 7.55 -14.22 -26.54
CA ARG A 609 8.30 -15.39 -27.03
C ARG A 609 9.48 -14.92 -27.87
N SER A 610 10.68 -15.41 -27.53
CA SER A 610 11.87 -15.18 -28.33
C SER A 610 12.00 -16.27 -29.39
N ASP A 611 11.69 -15.97 -30.65
CA ASP A 611 11.85 -16.92 -31.77
C ASP A 611 13.30 -17.42 -31.89
N MET A 612 14.28 -16.54 -31.66
CA MET A 612 15.71 -16.87 -31.71
C MET A 612 16.15 -17.88 -30.64
N ARG A 613 15.48 -17.86 -29.48
CA ARG A 613 15.82 -18.71 -28.31
C ARG A 613 14.78 -19.80 -28.08
N ASP A 614 13.79 -19.87 -28.97
CA ASP A 614 12.60 -20.73 -28.93
C ASP A 614 12.00 -20.91 -27.53
N ARG A 615 11.74 -19.80 -26.85
CA ARG A 615 11.26 -19.81 -25.46
C ARG A 615 10.47 -18.57 -25.09
N THR A 616 9.55 -18.70 -24.14
CA THR A 616 8.85 -17.55 -23.55
C THR A 616 9.70 -16.91 -22.46
N GLU A 617 9.66 -15.58 -22.39
CA GLU A 617 10.42 -14.78 -21.45
C GLU A 617 9.54 -13.70 -20.81
N LEU A 618 9.83 -13.41 -19.54
CA LEU A 618 9.12 -12.42 -18.75
C LEU A 618 10.15 -11.61 -17.96
N ALA A 619 10.26 -10.33 -18.29
CA ALA A 619 11.08 -9.35 -17.61
C ALA A 619 10.20 -8.43 -16.75
N TYR A 620 10.61 -8.20 -15.51
CA TYR A 620 9.89 -7.34 -14.57
C TYR A 620 10.89 -6.45 -13.84
N VAL A 621 10.64 -5.14 -13.83
CA VAL A 621 11.39 -4.17 -13.01
C VAL A 621 10.42 -3.43 -12.10
N ALA A 622 10.81 -3.26 -10.84
CA ALA A 622 10.01 -2.54 -9.87
C ALA A 622 10.85 -1.77 -8.85
N PHE A 623 10.29 -0.66 -8.38
CA PHE A 623 10.70 0.05 -7.19
C PHE A 623 9.53 0.07 -6.21
N VAL A 624 9.83 -0.23 -4.95
CA VAL A 624 8.84 -0.35 -3.88
C VAL A 624 9.29 0.46 -2.68
N GLN A 625 8.38 1.26 -2.12
CA GLN A 625 8.57 1.94 -0.85
C GLN A 625 7.28 1.93 -0.05
N PHE A 626 7.33 1.68 1.25
CA PHE A 626 6.18 1.77 2.15
C PHE A 626 6.62 1.92 3.60
N LEU A 627 5.71 2.36 4.47
CA LEU A 627 5.91 2.39 5.92
C LEU A 627 5.31 1.13 6.54
N ASP A 628 6.09 0.32 7.26
CA ASP A 628 5.58 -0.73 8.13
C ASP A 628 5.22 -0.13 9.50
N LYS A 629 3.94 -0.20 9.85
CA LYS A 629 3.40 0.35 11.11
C LYS A 629 3.38 -0.64 12.25
N ARG A 630 3.62 -1.93 12.00
CA ARG A 630 3.53 -2.98 13.03
C ARG A 630 4.43 -2.71 14.23
N PRO A 631 5.67 -2.19 14.10
CA PRO A 631 6.49 -1.87 15.27
C PRO A 631 5.85 -0.82 16.21
N GLN A 632 4.96 0.04 15.70
CA GLN A 632 4.27 1.05 16.51
C GLN A 632 3.34 0.43 17.56
N THR A 633 2.78 -0.76 17.30
CA THR A 633 1.95 -1.49 18.29
C THR A 633 2.77 -2.03 19.46
N LYS A 634 4.11 -1.99 19.34
CA LYS A 634 5.07 -2.39 20.38
C LYS A 634 5.81 -1.18 20.95
N GLY A 635 5.31 0.04 20.71
CA GLY A 635 5.93 1.29 21.15
C GLY A 635 7.22 1.66 20.42
N GLN A 636 7.50 1.05 19.26
CA GLN A 636 8.68 1.32 18.45
C GLN A 636 8.35 2.24 17.25
N PRO A 637 9.32 2.96 16.68
CA PRO A 637 9.09 3.76 15.48
C PRO A 637 8.62 2.91 14.29
N ALA A 638 7.82 3.48 13.39
CA ALA A 638 7.49 2.82 12.13
C ALA A 638 8.76 2.64 11.29
N VAL A 639 8.79 1.63 10.42
CA VAL A 639 9.96 1.35 9.57
C VAL A 639 9.66 1.75 8.14
N LEU A 640 10.47 2.65 7.57
CA LEU A 640 10.48 2.90 6.14
C LEU A 640 11.23 1.78 5.42
N HIS A 641 10.48 1.07 4.60
CA HIS A 641 10.97 0.04 3.71
C HIS A 641 11.14 0.62 2.32
N THR A 642 12.29 0.36 1.68
CA THR A 642 12.52 0.73 0.29
C THR A 642 13.49 -0.22 -0.40
N LEU A 643 13.10 -0.74 -1.56
CA LEU A 643 13.93 -1.60 -2.40
C LEU A 643 13.55 -1.45 -3.87
N ASN A 644 14.43 -1.90 -4.75
CA ASN A 644 14.18 -2.09 -6.16
C ASN A 644 14.57 -3.50 -6.59
N MET A 645 14.00 -3.96 -7.70
CA MET A 645 14.34 -5.25 -8.29
C MET A 645 14.17 -5.21 -9.81
N ALA A 646 14.97 -6.01 -10.50
CA ALA A 646 14.77 -6.39 -11.89
C ALA A 646 14.98 -7.90 -12.02
N LEU A 647 14.05 -8.59 -12.67
CA LEU A 647 14.06 -10.03 -12.86
C LEU A 647 13.84 -10.36 -14.34
N LEU A 648 14.53 -11.39 -14.82
CA LEU A 648 14.28 -12.03 -16.11
C LEU A 648 14.01 -13.51 -15.87
N ALA A 649 12.79 -13.93 -16.19
CA ALA A 649 12.37 -15.33 -16.18
C ALA A 649 12.26 -15.87 -17.60
N ALA A 650 12.54 -17.16 -17.79
CA ALA A 650 12.40 -17.83 -19.08
C ALA A 650 11.99 -19.30 -18.91
N ASN A 651 11.22 -19.82 -19.86
CA ASN A 651 10.76 -21.22 -19.89
C ASN A 651 10.69 -21.71 -21.35
N ALA A 652 11.18 -22.92 -21.58
CA ALA A 652 11.35 -23.55 -22.90
C ALA A 652 10.80 -24.98 -22.85
N ASN A 653 9.49 -25.12 -22.64
CA ASN A 653 8.81 -26.41 -22.54
C ASN A 653 8.16 -26.84 -23.87
N GLY A 654 8.17 -25.97 -24.89
CA GLY A 654 7.67 -26.24 -26.24
C GLY A 654 6.22 -25.81 -26.48
N ASP A 655 5.49 -25.41 -25.44
CA ASP A 655 4.13 -24.83 -25.53
C ASP A 655 4.13 -23.41 -24.99
N ALA A 656 4.03 -22.42 -25.89
CA ALA A 656 4.07 -21.01 -25.52
C ALA A 656 2.96 -20.59 -24.53
N HIS A 657 1.78 -21.21 -24.58
CA HIS A 657 0.68 -20.87 -23.67
C HIS A 657 0.96 -21.41 -22.27
N GLU A 658 1.47 -22.64 -22.17
CA GLU A 658 1.82 -23.23 -20.89
C GLU A 658 3.08 -22.59 -20.29
N GLU A 659 4.09 -22.28 -21.11
CA GLU A 659 5.26 -21.49 -20.68
C GLU A 659 4.83 -20.15 -20.06
N ALA A 660 3.91 -19.43 -20.72
CA ALA A 660 3.40 -18.16 -20.25
C ALA A 660 2.72 -18.27 -18.88
N ARG A 661 1.83 -19.24 -18.70
CA ARG A 661 1.13 -19.48 -17.43
C ARG A 661 2.10 -19.83 -16.30
N GLN A 662 3.05 -20.72 -16.59
CA GLN A 662 4.07 -21.14 -15.63
C GLN A 662 4.97 -19.97 -15.24
N LEU A 663 5.40 -19.15 -16.20
CA LEU A 663 6.23 -17.98 -15.95
C LEU A 663 5.50 -16.89 -15.17
N ASP A 664 4.22 -16.65 -15.44
CA ASP A 664 3.43 -15.67 -14.70
C ASP A 664 3.29 -16.08 -13.22
N ALA A 665 2.92 -17.33 -12.96
CA ALA A 665 2.86 -17.89 -11.61
C ALA A 665 4.24 -17.90 -10.93
N ARG A 666 5.30 -18.22 -11.68
CA ARG A 666 6.68 -18.21 -11.18
C ARG A 666 7.12 -16.80 -10.79
N MET A 667 6.89 -15.80 -11.65
CA MET A 667 7.25 -14.42 -11.34
C MET A 667 6.52 -13.93 -10.10
N ALA A 668 5.21 -14.22 -9.97
CA ALA A 668 4.45 -13.92 -8.77
C ALA A 668 5.02 -14.59 -7.51
N ALA A 669 5.39 -15.87 -7.58
CA ALA A 669 5.98 -16.62 -6.46
C ALA A 669 7.34 -16.05 -6.03
N GLU A 670 8.22 -15.73 -6.98
CA GLU A 670 9.57 -15.26 -6.68
C GLU A 670 9.58 -13.81 -6.20
N VAL A 671 8.73 -12.93 -6.76
CA VAL A 671 8.52 -11.58 -6.23
C VAL A 671 7.96 -11.63 -4.80
N THR A 672 7.03 -12.55 -4.54
CA THR A 672 6.49 -12.77 -3.18
C THR A 672 7.56 -13.24 -2.21
N GLU A 673 8.43 -14.18 -2.61
CA GLU A 673 9.54 -14.66 -1.79
C GLU A 673 10.57 -13.56 -1.52
N ILE A 674 10.87 -12.70 -2.50
CA ILE A 674 11.74 -11.52 -2.31
C ILE A 674 11.18 -10.61 -1.22
N ILE A 675 9.89 -10.25 -1.31
CA ILE A 675 9.26 -9.38 -0.30
C ILE A 675 9.19 -10.10 1.06
N ARG A 676 8.90 -11.40 1.10
CA ARG A 676 8.89 -12.18 2.35
C ARG A 676 10.26 -12.14 3.03
N ARG A 677 11.32 -12.51 2.32
CA ARG A 677 12.71 -12.48 2.83
C ARG A 677 13.13 -11.09 3.24
N TYR A 678 12.72 -10.08 2.50
CA TYR A 678 12.96 -8.69 2.87
C TYR A 678 12.35 -8.31 4.20
N MET A 679 11.05 -8.58 4.39
CA MET A 679 10.35 -8.31 5.64
C MET A 679 10.96 -9.11 6.81
N MET A 680 11.42 -10.33 6.55
CA MET A 680 12.05 -11.21 7.55
C MET A 680 13.55 -10.93 7.79
N ARG A 681 14.17 -10.01 7.02
CA ARG A 681 15.62 -9.72 7.05
C ARG A 681 16.52 -10.92 6.63
N GLU A 682 16.00 -11.78 5.75
CA GLU A 682 16.59 -13.03 5.24
C GLU A 682 16.98 -12.97 3.74
N LEU A 683 17.23 -11.75 3.22
CA LEU A 683 17.44 -11.55 1.77
C LEU A 683 18.81 -12.03 1.28
N ALA A 684 19.84 -11.90 2.13
CA ALA A 684 21.20 -12.37 1.87
C ALA A 684 21.39 -13.85 2.22
#